data_AF-A0A7E4W2L0-F1
#
_entry.id   AF-A0A7E4W2L0-F1
#
_cell.length_a   1.000
_cell.length_b   1.000
_cell.length_c   1.000
_cell.angle_alpha   90.00
_cell.angle_beta   90.00
_cell.angle_gamma   90.00
#
_symmetry.space_group_name_H-M   'P 1'
#
loop_
_entity.id
_entity.type
_entity.pdbx_description
1 polymer ?
#
loop_
_entity_poly.entity_id
_entity_poly.type
_entity_poly.pdbx_seq_one_letter_code
_entity_poly.pdbx_strand_id
1 'polypeptide(L)'
;MLEAIADIAIVGMGPMGKNFILNINDNGFKVVAANRYPEEVDAFLANEAKDTGVIGARSISEMVKLLKRPRRIMLLIRAGTPVEETINLIVPHLDEGDIIIDGGNSEYIDSNRRYEKLKDMGIHFVGCGISGGEEGARYGPSLMPGGAPEAWPHLKPIFEAIAAKVDGQPCFDWLGNAGCGHFVKMVHNGIEYGDMQLIAEAYHLLHDAIGLTYDELSEAFLEWNQSELDSFLIEITAKILKYRDENGEFLVPQILDAAGQKGTGKWTAIAALQYKQPVTLIAEAVFARCLSEIKEQRLAASERLSDSKTPTPSAFENKKAFIAHVAQALYASKIVSYAQGFMLLSEASKVHGWNLNFGAIALMWRGGCIIRSRFLGRIKEAFDTNPNLQNLLLDDFFRDAVNKAQNSWRIVVSSAEEANIPTPAFSSALAFYDGYRDASRRQNGIVDAVSVKAGITSSPEWSESVNGKKFVDNLQNGTAYCNIQLISEACNLLTKAGFTNGDMIDALTRWNADIDLKLIEITIDVLKNGNSVTPANLDLKSAGKWASIAGLEYGQPLTLVAEAVFAQCIAEGHEERQIASTVLKNGTLPMPSVLTDKDVLVFHIGETLKASIIISYAQAIMLLMEANKTRNWNLNIPTIIGSWLEGSSLQSLIQSAFDANSNLKNILLDDRFRYIITNAQSSWRTIVSAAVHAGISIPVISSALAFYNGYRSKVLPANLLQAQRDYFGAHTYQLLSDPETSVHTNWQIGRV
;
A
#
# COMPACT_ATOMS: atom_id res chain seq x y z
N MET A 1 -40.61 -33.10 -18.17
CA MET A 1 -39.18 -32.76 -17.94
C MET A 1 -39.09 -31.24 -17.81
N LEU A 2 -38.21 -30.71 -16.97
CA LEU A 2 -37.87 -29.28 -17.03
C LEU A 2 -37.12 -29.05 -18.35
N GLU A 3 -37.49 -28.01 -19.09
CA GLU A 3 -36.84 -27.64 -20.35
C GLU A 3 -35.65 -26.70 -20.09
N ALA A 4 -34.55 -26.92 -20.80
CA ALA A 4 -33.33 -26.14 -20.65
C ALA A 4 -33.46 -24.77 -21.34
N ILE A 5 -34.06 -23.80 -20.65
CA ILE A 5 -34.44 -22.49 -21.21
C ILE A 5 -33.49 -21.35 -20.86
N ALA A 6 -32.66 -21.48 -19.81
CA ALA A 6 -31.81 -20.41 -19.30
C ALA A 6 -30.39 -20.41 -19.89
N ASP A 7 -29.82 -19.23 -20.01
CA ASP A 7 -28.51 -18.97 -20.61
C ASP A 7 -27.37 -19.00 -19.58
N ILE A 8 -27.65 -18.62 -18.32
CA ILE A 8 -26.67 -18.62 -17.23
C ILE A 8 -27.38 -18.76 -15.88
N ALA A 9 -26.70 -19.35 -14.88
CA ALA A 9 -27.12 -19.34 -13.49
C ALA A 9 -26.19 -18.45 -12.66
N ILE A 10 -26.75 -17.68 -11.73
CA ILE A 10 -26.01 -16.92 -10.73
C ILE A 10 -26.31 -17.50 -9.34
N VAL A 11 -25.27 -17.93 -8.63
CA VAL A 11 -25.33 -18.44 -7.26
C VAL A 11 -24.89 -17.35 -6.29
N GLY A 12 -25.80 -16.91 -5.41
CA GLY A 12 -25.55 -15.91 -4.37
C GLY A 12 -26.43 -14.66 -4.52
N MET A 13 -27.29 -14.39 -3.54
CA MET A 13 -28.29 -13.29 -3.57
C MET A 13 -27.88 -12.03 -2.78
N GLY A 14 -26.58 -11.80 -2.57
CA GLY A 14 -26.10 -10.50 -2.09
C GLY A 14 -26.39 -9.38 -3.10
N PRO A 15 -26.29 -8.09 -2.71
CA PRO A 15 -26.65 -6.96 -3.58
C PRO A 15 -25.97 -6.99 -4.95
N MET A 16 -24.67 -7.31 -4.98
CA MET A 16 -23.91 -7.55 -6.21
C MET A 16 -24.56 -8.63 -7.10
N GLY A 17 -24.94 -9.77 -6.54
CA GLY A 17 -25.55 -10.89 -7.27
C GLY A 17 -26.93 -10.54 -7.84
N LYS A 18 -27.79 -9.94 -7.02
CA LYS A 18 -29.12 -9.43 -7.44
C LYS A 18 -29.01 -8.46 -8.62
N ASN A 19 -28.17 -7.44 -8.48
CA ASN A 19 -27.99 -6.42 -9.52
C ASN A 19 -27.37 -6.99 -10.80
N PHE A 20 -26.44 -7.94 -10.69
CA PHE A 20 -25.85 -8.62 -11.85
C PHE A 20 -26.87 -9.48 -12.60
N ILE A 21 -27.76 -10.18 -11.89
CA ILE A 21 -28.88 -10.93 -12.51
C ILE A 21 -29.80 -9.99 -13.29
N LEU A 22 -30.18 -8.85 -12.71
CA LEU A 22 -31.04 -7.86 -13.36
C LEU A 22 -30.37 -7.26 -14.61
N ASN A 23 -29.07 -6.97 -14.56
CA ASN A 23 -28.31 -6.49 -15.72
C ASN A 23 -28.32 -7.52 -16.87
N ILE A 24 -28.10 -8.81 -16.58
CA ILE A 24 -28.17 -9.88 -17.58
C ILE A 24 -29.59 -10.03 -18.16
N ASN A 25 -30.62 -9.95 -17.31
CA ASN A 25 -32.03 -9.99 -17.73
C ASN A 25 -32.38 -8.83 -18.67
N ASP A 26 -31.98 -7.60 -18.33
CA ASP A 26 -32.30 -6.40 -19.12
C ASP A 26 -31.62 -6.42 -20.50
N ASN A 27 -30.48 -7.12 -20.61
CA ASN A 27 -29.81 -7.39 -21.88
C ASN A 27 -30.39 -8.61 -22.64
N GLY A 28 -31.56 -9.13 -22.23
CA GLY A 28 -32.35 -10.10 -22.97
C GLY A 28 -32.01 -11.57 -22.74
N PHE A 29 -31.12 -11.89 -21.79
CA PHE A 29 -30.74 -13.27 -21.49
C PHE A 29 -31.56 -13.85 -20.33
N LYS A 30 -31.88 -15.15 -20.38
CA LYS A 30 -32.62 -15.82 -19.30
C LYS A 30 -31.67 -16.29 -18.20
N VAL A 31 -31.94 -15.89 -16.96
CA VAL A 31 -31.08 -16.18 -15.80
C VAL A 31 -31.76 -17.09 -14.80
N VAL A 32 -31.02 -18.08 -14.30
CA VAL A 32 -31.42 -18.83 -13.09
C VAL A 32 -30.83 -18.15 -11.84
N ALA A 33 -31.67 -17.68 -10.95
CA ALA A 33 -31.27 -17.25 -9.61
C ALA A 33 -31.21 -18.47 -8.68
N ALA A 34 -30.08 -18.66 -8.00
CA ALA A 34 -29.87 -19.75 -7.05
C ALA A 34 -29.13 -19.28 -5.80
N ASN A 35 -29.36 -19.93 -4.67
CA ASN A 35 -28.71 -19.57 -3.40
C ASN A 35 -28.60 -20.77 -2.46
N ARG A 36 -27.75 -20.66 -1.43
CA ARG A 36 -27.69 -21.64 -0.33
C ARG A 36 -29.00 -21.69 0.47
N TYR A 37 -29.67 -20.56 0.58
CA TYR A 37 -30.95 -20.36 1.25
C TYR A 37 -32.02 -20.03 0.19
N PRO A 38 -32.85 -21.01 -0.24
CA PRO A 38 -33.84 -20.82 -1.31
C PRO A 38 -34.86 -19.70 -1.05
N GLU A 39 -35.13 -19.40 0.22
CA GLU A 39 -36.00 -18.31 0.65
C GLU A 39 -35.52 -16.93 0.19
N GLU A 40 -34.20 -16.72 0.02
CA GLU A 40 -33.66 -15.49 -0.57
C GLU A 40 -33.96 -15.37 -2.07
N VAL A 41 -34.08 -16.51 -2.77
CA VAL A 41 -34.47 -16.55 -4.19
C VAL A 41 -35.97 -16.26 -4.32
N ASP A 42 -36.80 -16.90 -3.49
CA ASP A 42 -38.24 -16.62 -3.44
C ASP A 42 -38.50 -15.12 -3.15
N ALA A 43 -37.76 -14.54 -2.19
CA ALA A 43 -37.85 -13.13 -1.84
C ALA A 43 -37.41 -12.20 -2.99
N PHE A 44 -36.32 -12.51 -3.69
CA PHE A 44 -35.84 -11.74 -4.84
C PHE A 44 -36.83 -11.74 -6.01
N LEU A 45 -37.42 -12.90 -6.33
CA LEU A 45 -38.43 -13.03 -7.39
C LEU A 45 -39.75 -12.32 -7.05
N ALA A 46 -40.11 -12.25 -5.76
CA ALA A 46 -41.29 -11.53 -5.30
C ALA A 46 -41.11 -10.00 -5.29
N ASN A 47 -39.86 -9.51 -5.26
CA ASN A 47 -39.51 -8.10 -5.12
C ASN A 47 -38.69 -7.57 -6.30
N GLU A 48 -37.35 -7.57 -6.23
CA GLU A 48 -36.51 -6.84 -7.17
C GLU A 48 -36.50 -7.44 -8.59
N ALA A 49 -36.75 -8.75 -8.72
CA ALA A 49 -36.90 -9.45 -10.00
C ALA A 49 -38.36 -9.73 -10.38
N LYS A 50 -39.33 -9.10 -9.69
CA LYS A 50 -40.75 -9.22 -10.04
C LYS A 50 -41.00 -8.72 -11.46
N ASP A 51 -41.87 -9.43 -12.19
CA ASP A 51 -42.25 -9.13 -13.58
C ASP A 51 -41.08 -9.19 -14.60
N THR A 52 -39.95 -9.80 -14.24
CA THR A 52 -38.80 -10.06 -15.13
C THR A 52 -38.81 -11.47 -15.74
N GLY A 53 -37.82 -11.77 -16.60
CA GLY A 53 -37.60 -13.10 -17.18
C GLY A 53 -36.73 -14.05 -16.33
N VAL A 54 -36.38 -13.65 -15.10
CA VAL A 54 -35.55 -14.43 -14.17
C VAL A 54 -36.36 -15.61 -13.60
N ILE A 55 -35.72 -16.78 -13.48
CA ILE A 55 -36.32 -17.97 -12.89
C ILE A 55 -35.52 -18.42 -11.66
N GLY A 56 -36.21 -18.92 -10.63
CA GLY A 56 -35.56 -19.44 -9.42
C GLY A 56 -35.26 -20.93 -9.51
N ALA A 57 -34.22 -21.37 -8.79
CA ALA A 57 -33.99 -22.77 -8.48
C ALA A 57 -33.83 -22.97 -6.97
N ARG A 58 -34.52 -23.98 -6.42
CA ARG A 58 -34.49 -24.34 -5.00
C ARG A 58 -33.48 -25.45 -4.69
N SER A 59 -32.81 -25.99 -5.71
CA SER A 59 -31.70 -26.94 -5.55
C SER A 59 -30.71 -26.85 -6.71
N ILE A 60 -29.47 -27.31 -6.48
CA ILE A 60 -28.43 -27.38 -7.53
C ILE A 60 -28.88 -28.30 -8.69
N SER A 61 -29.52 -29.44 -8.38
CA SER A 61 -30.03 -30.37 -9.40
C SER A 61 -31.12 -29.74 -10.29
N GLU A 62 -31.94 -28.85 -9.73
CA GLU A 62 -32.93 -28.07 -10.49
C GLU A 62 -32.27 -26.98 -11.34
N MET A 63 -31.38 -26.18 -10.74
CA MET A 63 -30.60 -25.15 -11.43
C MET A 63 -29.90 -25.70 -12.68
N VAL A 64 -29.20 -26.83 -12.53
CA VAL A 64 -28.44 -27.48 -13.60
C VAL A 64 -29.33 -28.03 -14.73
N LYS A 65 -30.60 -28.38 -14.44
CA LYS A 65 -31.58 -28.85 -15.44
C LYS A 65 -32.19 -27.71 -16.26
N LEU A 66 -32.23 -26.49 -15.71
CA LEU A 66 -32.78 -25.30 -16.37
C LEU A 66 -31.81 -24.67 -17.39
N LEU A 67 -30.52 -25.03 -17.35
CA LEU A 67 -29.47 -24.41 -18.16
C LEU A 67 -29.24 -25.08 -19.52
N LYS A 68 -29.16 -24.26 -20.57
CA LYS A 68 -28.68 -24.64 -21.91
C LYS A 68 -27.20 -25.07 -21.86
N ARG A 69 -26.84 -26.15 -22.56
CA ARG A 69 -25.44 -26.62 -22.71
C ARG A 69 -24.63 -25.75 -23.70
N PRO A 70 -23.30 -25.58 -23.50
CA PRO A 70 -22.58 -25.86 -22.26
C PRO A 70 -23.12 -24.97 -21.15
N ARG A 71 -23.32 -25.55 -19.96
CA ARG A 71 -23.94 -24.85 -18.83
C ARG A 71 -22.97 -23.79 -18.32
N ARG A 72 -23.51 -22.63 -17.94
CA ARG A 72 -22.74 -21.51 -17.41
C ARG A 72 -23.26 -21.21 -16.02
N ILE A 73 -22.43 -21.42 -15.00
CA ILE A 73 -22.79 -21.23 -13.60
C ILE A 73 -21.79 -20.29 -12.96
N MET A 74 -22.25 -19.15 -12.51
CA MET A 74 -21.42 -18.10 -11.92
C MET A 74 -21.64 -17.98 -10.42
N LEU A 75 -20.56 -17.90 -9.67
CA LEU A 75 -20.55 -17.83 -8.22
C LEU A 75 -20.27 -16.39 -7.79
N LEU A 76 -21.24 -15.75 -7.12
CA LEU A 76 -21.15 -14.41 -6.54
C LEU A 76 -21.35 -14.49 -5.02
N ILE A 77 -20.47 -15.26 -4.38
CA ILE A 77 -20.48 -15.56 -2.95
C ILE A 77 -19.16 -15.12 -2.28
N ARG A 78 -19.11 -15.26 -0.96
CA ARG A 78 -17.90 -14.97 -0.16
C ARG A 78 -16.73 -15.86 -0.61
N ALA A 79 -15.60 -15.23 -0.93
CA ALA A 79 -14.37 -15.91 -1.34
C ALA A 79 -13.81 -16.86 -0.26
N GLY A 80 -12.96 -17.80 -0.70
CA GLY A 80 -12.36 -18.84 0.14
C GLY A 80 -13.22 -20.11 0.18
N THR A 81 -13.28 -20.78 1.34
CA THR A 81 -13.97 -22.07 1.55
C THR A 81 -15.39 -22.16 0.96
N PRO A 82 -16.27 -21.14 1.04
CA PRO A 82 -17.63 -21.24 0.47
C PRO A 82 -17.65 -21.46 -1.05
N VAL A 83 -16.63 -20.99 -1.78
CA VAL A 83 -16.47 -21.25 -3.21
C VAL A 83 -16.11 -22.73 -3.44
N GLU A 84 -15.17 -23.29 -2.67
CA GLU A 84 -14.80 -24.70 -2.75
C GLU A 84 -15.97 -25.64 -2.45
N GLU A 85 -16.69 -25.38 -1.36
CA GLU A 85 -17.89 -26.14 -0.96
C GLU A 85 -18.93 -26.13 -2.09
N THR A 86 -19.19 -24.95 -2.66
CA THR A 86 -20.18 -24.77 -3.73
C THR A 86 -19.75 -25.48 -5.02
N ILE A 87 -18.48 -25.39 -5.42
CA ILE A 87 -17.94 -26.12 -6.58
C ILE A 87 -18.08 -27.64 -6.37
N ASN A 88 -17.69 -28.17 -5.20
CA ASN A 88 -17.77 -29.60 -4.92
C ASN A 88 -19.21 -30.14 -4.93
N LEU A 89 -20.22 -29.29 -4.65
CA LEU A 89 -21.64 -29.65 -4.75
C LEU A 89 -22.19 -29.54 -6.18
N ILE A 90 -21.63 -28.69 -7.03
CA ILE A 90 -22.09 -28.48 -8.42
C ILE A 90 -21.49 -29.53 -9.37
N VAL A 91 -20.18 -29.80 -9.27
CA VAL A 91 -19.44 -30.68 -10.20
C VAL A 91 -20.11 -32.04 -10.45
N PRO A 92 -20.66 -32.77 -9.45
CA PRO A 92 -21.34 -34.05 -9.67
C PRO A 92 -22.59 -34.01 -10.56
N HIS A 93 -23.03 -32.81 -10.96
CA HIS A 93 -24.19 -32.61 -11.84
C HIS A 93 -23.83 -32.09 -13.24
N LEU A 94 -22.54 -31.78 -13.50
CA LEU A 94 -22.09 -31.22 -14.76
C LEU A 94 -21.71 -32.30 -15.79
N ASP A 95 -21.70 -31.90 -17.06
CA ASP A 95 -21.14 -32.67 -18.17
C ASP A 95 -19.82 -32.04 -18.63
N GLU A 96 -18.99 -32.80 -19.35
CA GLU A 96 -17.76 -32.28 -19.98
C GLU A 96 -18.04 -31.07 -20.87
N GLY A 97 -17.20 -30.03 -20.75
CA GLY A 97 -17.35 -28.74 -21.43
C GLY A 97 -18.26 -27.73 -20.72
N ASP A 98 -18.92 -28.08 -19.61
CA ASP A 98 -19.63 -27.12 -18.77
C ASP A 98 -18.67 -26.13 -18.09
N ILE A 99 -19.19 -24.94 -17.74
CA ILE A 99 -18.41 -23.77 -17.33
C ILE A 99 -18.81 -23.31 -15.93
N ILE A 100 -17.83 -23.26 -15.03
CA ILE A 100 -17.93 -22.61 -13.72
C ILE A 100 -17.17 -21.27 -13.78
N ILE A 101 -17.86 -20.17 -13.46
CA ILE A 101 -17.26 -18.85 -13.29
C ILE A 101 -17.23 -18.50 -11.79
N ASP A 102 -16.06 -18.20 -11.23
CA ASP A 102 -15.96 -17.52 -9.94
C ASP A 102 -15.90 -16.01 -10.22
N GLY A 103 -16.94 -15.27 -9.82
CA GLY A 103 -17.02 -13.82 -9.96
C GLY A 103 -16.70 -13.05 -8.67
N GLY A 104 -16.26 -13.76 -7.63
CA GLY A 104 -15.98 -13.17 -6.32
C GLY A 104 -14.70 -12.35 -6.27
N ASN A 105 -14.39 -11.78 -5.11
CA ASN A 105 -13.05 -11.25 -4.83
C ASN A 105 -12.12 -12.38 -4.34
N SER A 106 -12.02 -13.45 -5.13
CA SER A 106 -11.16 -14.61 -4.83
C SER A 106 -9.67 -14.30 -5.03
N GLU A 107 -8.82 -15.00 -4.30
CA GLU A 107 -7.38 -14.94 -4.52
C GLU A 107 -7.01 -15.69 -5.82
N TYR A 108 -6.02 -15.16 -6.55
CA TYR A 108 -5.61 -15.73 -7.84
C TYR A 108 -4.96 -17.12 -7.68
N ILE A 109 -4.32 -17.40 -6.54
CA ILE A 109 -3.70 -18.70 -6.24
C ILE A 109 -4.78 -19.79 -6.11
N ASP A 110 -5.87 -19.48 -5.40
CA ASP A 110 -7.08 -20.30 -5.32
C ASP A 110 -7.66 -20.56 -6.72
N SER A 111 -7.63 -19.53 -7.58
CA SER A 111 -8.15 -19.59 -8.95
C SER A 111 -7.28 -20.47 -9.87
N ASN A 112 -5.94 -20.42 -9.70
CA ASN A 112 -5.01 -21.35 -10.35
C ASN A 112 -5.29 -22.81 -9.93
N ARG A 113 -5.48 -23.05 -8.62
CA ARG A 113 -5.79 -24.39 -8.09
C ARG A 113 -7.14 -24.92 -8.58
N ARG A 114 -8.18 -24.07 -8.63
CA ARG A 114 -9.50 -24.40 -9.20
C ARG A 114 -9.40 -24.73 -10.68
N TYR A 115 -8.64 -23.94 -11.43
CA TYR A 115 -8.43 -24.13 -12.86
C TYR A 115 -7.85 -25.51 -13.20
N GLU A 116 -6.72 -25.90 -12.60
CA GLU A 116 -6.12 -27.22 -12.90
C GLU A 116 -7.00 -28.37 -12.40
N LYS A 117 -7.58 -28.28 -11.19
CA LYS A 117 -8.46 -29.34 -10.63
C LYS A 117 -9.68 -29.60 -11.52
N LEU A 118 -10.31 -28.55 -12.06
CA LEU A 118 -11.54 -28.69 -12.86
C LEU A 118 -11.24 -29.11 -14.30
N LYS A 119 -10.11 -28.69 -14.85
CA LYS A 119 -9.59 -29.12 -16.16
C LYS A 119 -9.38 -30.64 -16.23
N ASP A 120 -8.83 -31.26 -15.19
CA ASP A 120 -8.71 -32.73 -15.08
C ASP A 120 -10.07 -33.46 -15.06
N MET A 121 -11.15 -32.75 -14.74
CA MET A 121 -12.53 -33.24 -14.74
C MET A 121 -13.29 -32.89 -16.03
N GLY A 122 -12.63 -32.29 -17.03
CA GLY A 122 -13.28 -31.81 -18.26
C GLY A 122 -14.19 -30.59 -18.06
N ILE A 123 -14.09 -29.90 -16.93
CA ILE A 123 -14.90 -28.72 -16.59
C ILE A 123 -14.07 -27.44 -16.80
N HIS A 124 -14.62 -26.49 -17.54
CA HIS A 124 -13.96 -25.22 -17.80
C HIS A 124 -14.16 -24.25 -16.63
N PHE A 125 -13.06 -23.76 -16.05
CA PHE A 125 -13.09 -22.78 -14.96
C PHE A 125 -12.67 -21.40 -15.44
N VAL A 126 -13.36 -20.35 -14.96
CA VAL A 126 -13.03 -18.95 -15.21
C VAL A 126 -13.03 -18.18 -13.89
N GLY A 127 -11.92 -17.54 -13.54
CA GLY A 127 -11.87 -16.50 -12.51
C GLY A 127 -12.11 -15.14 -13.15
N CYS A 128 -13.21 -14.47 -12.81
CA CYS A 128 -13.62 -13.20 -13.38
C CYS A 128 -13.64 -12.09 -12.33
N GLY A 129 -12.67 -11.17 -12.43
CA GLY A 129 -12.72 -9.96 -11.64
C GLY A 129 -13.84 -9.03 -12.07
N ILE A 130 -14.70 -8.62 -11.12
CA ILE A 130 -15.80 -7.68 -11.39
C ILE A 130 -15.58 -6.39 -10.61
N SER A 131 -15.64 -5.22 -11.24
CA SER A 131 -15.49 -3.92 -10.56
C SER A 131 -16.61 -2.94 -10.92
N GLY A 132 -16.96 -2.08 -9.95
CA GLY A 132 -17.98 -1.02 -10.09
C GLY A 132 -19.00 -0.88 -8.96
N GLY A 133 -18.88 -1.68 -7.89
CA GLY A 133 -19.88 -1.67 -6.81
C GLY A 133 -21.25 -2.13 -7.28
N GLU A 134 -22.27 -1.81 -6.49
CA GLU A 134 -23.64 -2.32 -6.71
C GLU A 134 -24.31 -1.68 -7.93
N GLU A 135 -24.12 -0.37 -8.12
CA GLU A 135 -24.59 0.37 -9.29
C GLU A 135 -23.88 -0.09 -10.58
N GLY A 136 -22.56 -0.30 -10.53
CA GLY A 136 -21.81 -0.87 -11.64
C GLY A 136 -22.31 -2.27 -12.01
N ALA A 137 -22.54 -3.15 -11.04
CA ALA A 137 -23.13 -4.47 -11.30
C ALA A 137 -24.49 -4.38 -12.00
N ARG A 138 -25.31 -3.38 -11.66
CA ARG A 138 -26.67 -3.18 -12.19
C ARG A 138 -26.73 -2.67 -13.63
N TYR A 139 -25.80 -1.81 -14.03
CA TYR A 139 -25.88 -1.06 -15.30
C TYR A 139 -24.66 -1.20 -16.23
N GLY A 140 -23.53 -1.69 -15.73
CA GLY A 140 -22.30 -1.78 -16.51
C GLY A 140 -21.06 -1.94 -15.63
N PRO A 141 -20.64 -3.16 -15.28
CA PRO A 141 -19.41 -3.39 -14.53
C PRO A 141 -18.21 -3.49 -15.49
N SER A 142 -17.02 -3.33 -14.94
CA SER A 142 -15.78 -3.81 -15.56
C SER A 142 -15.67 -5.31 -15.32
N LEU A 143 -15.35 -6.09 -16.37
CA LEU A 143 -15.27 -7.55 -16.32
C LEU A 143 -13.91 -8.04 -16.80
N MET A 144 -13.21 -8.80 -15.94
CA MET A 144 -11.82 -9.21 -16.08
C MET A 144 -11.70 -10.75 -16.04
N PRO A 145 -12.17 -11.48 -17.06
CA PRO A 145 -12.11 -12.94 -17.11
C PRO A 145 -10.72 -13.48 -17.45
N GLY A 146 -10.30 -14.52 -16.74
CA GLY A 146 -9.21 -15.41 -17.13
C GLY A 146 -9.51 -16.84 -16.69
N GLY A 147 -8.95 -17.85 -17.37
CA GLY A 147 -9.24 -19.25 -17.06
C GLY A 147 -9.03 -20.20 -18.23
N ALA A 148 -10.01 -21.05 -18.50
CA ALA A 148 -10.08 -21.92 -19.67
C ALA A 148 -10.48 -21.13 -20.92
N PRO A 149 -9.60 -20.95 -21.94
CA PRO A 149 -9.94 -20.23 -23.17
C PRO A 149 -11.13 -20.84 -23.93
N GLU A 150 -11.39 -22.12 -23.73
CA GLU A 150 -12.54 -22.84 -24.28
C GLU A 150 -13.88 -22.26 -23.80
N ALA A 151 -13.92 -21.66 -22.60
CA ALA A 151 -15.12 -20.99 -22.09
C ALA A 151 -15.39 -19.64 -22.80
N TRP A 152 -14.37 -18.99 -23.38
CA TRP A 152 -14.47 -17.63 -23.89
C TRP A 152 -15.61 -17.41 -24.91
N PRO A 153 -15.78 -18.24 -25.97
CA PRO A 153 -16.85 -18.04 -26.95
C PRO A 153 -18.26 -18.18 -26.36
N HIS A 154 -18.40 -18.91 -25.25
CA HIS A 154 -19.68 -19.17 -24.59
C HIS A 154 -20.07 -18.08 -23.58
N LEU A 155 -19.08 -17.32 -23.07
CA LEU A 155 -19.29 -16.21 -22.15
C LEU A 155 -19.38 -14.85 -22.86
N LYS A 156 -18.61 -14.68 -23.96
CA LYS A 156 -18.47 -13.41 -24.67
C LYS A 156 -19.80 -12.69 -24.93
N PRO A 157 -20.85 -13.31 -25.51
CA PRO A 157 -22.08 -12.59 -25.85
C PRO A 157 -22.82 -12.01 -24.65
N ILE A 158 -22.80 -12.70 -23.50
CA ILE A 158 -23.45 -12.24 -22.26
C ILE A 158 -22.61 -11.11 -21.65
N PHE A 159 -21.30 -11.33 -21.51
CA PHE A 159 -20.42 -10.43 -20.77
C PHE A 159 -20.18 -9.11 -21.53
N GLU A 160 -20.05 -9.15 -22.86
CA GLU A 160 -19.97 -7.97 -23.73
C GLU A 160 -21.24 -7.11 -23.67
N ALA A 161 -22.41 -7.77 -23.62
CA ALA A 161 -23.70 -7.10 -23.50
C ALA A 161 -23.88 -6.41 -22.14
N ILE A 162 -23.45 -7.01 -21.03
CA ILE A 162 -23.65 -6.41 -19.69
C ILE A 162 -22.54 -5.45 -19.23
N ALA A 163 -21.32 -5.52 -19.77
CA ALA A 163 -20.18 -4.70 -19.34
C ALA A 163 -20.42 -3.19 -19.52
N ALA A 164 -19.69 -2.34 -18.81
CA ALA A 164 -19.60 -0.92 -19.14
C ALA A 164 -19.08 -0.70 -20.57
N LYS A 165 -19.46 0.41 -21.21
CA LYS A 165 -18.90 0.82 -22.52
C LYS A 165 -18.28 2.20 -22.43
N VAL A 166 -17.12 2.38 -23.06
CA VAL A 166 -16.44 3.67 -23.21
C VAL A 166 -16.03 3.81 -24.67
N ASP A 167 -16.39 4.92 -25.31
CA ASP A 167 -16.20 5.15 -26.76
C ASP A 167 -16.77 4.02 -27.64
N GLY A 168 -17.85 3.38 -27.17
CA GLY A 168 -18.48 2.21 -27.81
C GLY A 168 -17.76 0.88 -27.57
N GLN A 169 -16.58 0.87 -26.96
CA GLN A 169 -15.83 -0.35 -26.63
C GLN A 169 -16.27 -0.91 -25.27
N PRO A 170 -16.52 -2.23 -25.13
CA PRO A 170 -16.83 -2.85 -23.86
C PRO A 170 -15.61 -2.85 -22.93
N CYS A 171 -15.82 -2.62 -21.64
CA CYS A 171 -14.80 -2.70 -20.59
C CYS A 171 -14.61 -4.15 -20.15
N PHE A 172 -14.29 -5.00 -21.14
CA PHE A 172 -14.29 -6.45 -21.06
C PHE A 172 -13.46 -7.03 -22.22
N ASP A 173 -12.46 -7.86 -21.89
CA ASP A 173 -11.70 -8.66 -22.85
C ASP A 173 -11.15 -9.93 -22.15
N TRP A 174 -10.68 -10.91 -22.92
CA TRP A 174 -10.08 -12.13 -22.37
C TRP A 174 -8.64 -11.90 -21.92
N LEU A 175 -8.35 -12.08 -20.63
CA LEU A 175 -7.02 -11.79 -20.07
C LEU A 175 -6.00 -12.92 -20.25
N GLY A 176 -6.44 -14.16 -20.47
CA GLY A 176 -5.55 -15.32 -20.59
C GLY A 176 -5.91 -16.46 -19.64
N ASN A 177 -4.90 -17.22 -19.23
CA ASN A 177 -5.09 -18.53 -18.59
C ASN A 177 -5.19 -18.47 -17.06
N ALA A 178 -5.81 -19.50 -16.48
CA ALA A 178 -5.87 -19.74 -15.03
C ALA A 178 -6.39 -18.53 -14.23
N GLY A 179 -5.73 -18.15 -13.13
CA GLY A 179 -6.16 -17.09 -12.21
C GLY A 179 -5.88 -15.65 -12.65
N CYS A 180 -5.46 -15.40 -13.89
CA CYS A 180 -4.99 -14.08 -14.32
C CYS A 180 -6.06 -12.97 -14.17
N GLY A 181 -7.35 -13.30 -14.36
CA GLY A 181 -8.47 -12.37 -14.18
C GLY A 181 -8.58 -11.85 -12.74
N HIS A 182 -8.48 -12.74 -11.76
CA HIS A 182 -8.43 -12.35 -10.35
C HIS A 182 -7.11 -11.66 -9.96
N PHE A 183 -5.98 -11.98 -10.61
CA PHE A 183 -4.74 -11.24 -10.39
C PHE A 183 -4.84 -9.78 -10.87
N VAL A 184 -5.39 -9.54 -12.07
CA VAL A 184 -5.64 -8.18 -12.58
C VAL A 184 -6.60 -7.42 -11.64
N LYS A 185 -7.67 -8.07 -11.16
CA LYS A 185 -8.60 -7.46 -10.20
C LYS A 185 -7.97 -7.17 -8.83
N MET A 186 -7.04 -8.00 -8.38
CA MET A 186 -6.25 -7.74 -7.17
C MET A 186 -5.41 -6.47 -7.36
N VAL A 187 -4.64 -6.36 -8.45
CA VAL A 187 -3.83 -5.17 -8.75
C VAL A 187 -4.71 -3.91 -8.88
N HIS A 188 -5.88 -3.98 -9.54
CA HIS A 188 -6.88 -2.91 -9.55
C HIS A 188 -7.20 -2.41 -8.13
N ASN A 189 -7.49 -3.30 -7.19
CA ASN A 189 -7.83 -2.93 -5.81
C ASN A 189 -6.64 -2.29 -5.06
N GLY A 190 -5.40 -2.66 -5.42
CA GLY A 190 -4.21 -2.00 -4.91
C GLY A 190 -4.09 -0.57 -5.43
N ILE A 191 -4.29 -0.38 -6.74
CA ILE A 191 -4.29 0.95 -7.38
C ILE A 191 -5.41 1.84 -6.81
N GLU A 192 -6.60 1.28 -6.56
CA GLU A 192 -7.71 1.96 -5.88
C GLU A 192 -7.27 2.49 -4.49
N TYR A 193 -6.54 1.69 -3.71
CA TYR A 193 -6.04 2.12 -2.41
C TYR A 193 -5.03 3.26 -2.55
N GLY A 194 -4.14 3.19 -3.55
CA GLY A 194 -3.19 4.25 -3.87
C GLY A 194 -3.88 5.56 -4.27
N ASP A 195 -4.79 5.52 -5.25
CA ASP A 195 -5.53 6.70 -5.72
C ASP A 195 -6.32 7.38 -4.58
N MET A 196 -7.02 6.61 -3.76
CA MET A 196 -7.74 7.14 -2.61
C MET A 196 -6.79 7.79 -1.58
N GLN A 197 -5.65 7.15 -1.27
CA GLN A 197 -4.68 7.68 -0.31
C GLN A 197 -4.03 8.98 -0.81
N LEU A 198 -3.69 9.07 -2.09
CA LEU A 198 -3.16 10.29 -2.70
C LEU A 198 -4.17 11.45 -2.64
N ILE A 199 -5.46 11.17 -2.84
CA ILE A 199 -6.54 12.14 -2.69
C ILE A 199 -6.71 12.57 -1.23
N ALA A 200 -6.60 11.62 -0.29
CA ALA A 200 -6.65 11.89 1.14
C ALA A 200 -5.47 12.77 1.60
N GLU A 201 -4.26 12.55 1.09
CA GLU A 201 -3.09 13.42 1.34
C GLU A 201 -3.25 14.81 0.74
N ALA A 202 -3.82 14.94 -0.47
CA ALA A 202 -4.18 16.22 -1.04
C ALA A 202 -5.21 16.98 -0.17
N TYR A 203 -6.29 16.31 0.26
CA TYR A 203 -7.27 16.87 1.20
C TYR A 203 -6.62 17.34 2.51
N HIS A 204 -5.74 16.52 3.11
CA HIS A 204 -5.05 16.83 4.36
C HIS A 204 -4.20 18.10 4.26
N LEU A 205 -3.42 18.24 3.18
CA LEU A 205 -2.60 19.42 2.92
C LEU A 205 -3.45 20.67 2.66
N LEU A 206 -4.53 20.54 1.91
CA LEU A 206 -5.40 21.67 1.59
C LEU A 206 -6.21 22.16 2.81
N HIS A 207 -6.74 21.23 3.61
CA HIS A 207 -7.53 21.56 4.80
C HIS A 207 -6.63 21.99 5.98
N ASP A 208 -5.71 21.13 6.43
CA ASP A 208 -4.99 21.36 7.69
C ASP A 208 -3.71 22.20 7.54
N ALA A 209 -3.07 22.19 6.36
CA ALA A 209 -1.85 22.98 6.14
C ALA A 209 -2.13 24.43 5.74
N ILE A 210 -3.06 24.63 4.79
CA ILE A 210 -3.39 25.96 4.26
C ILE A 210 -4.81 26.43 4.57
N GLY A 211 -5.61 25.70 5.36
CA GLY A 211 -6.87 26.20 5.89
C GLY A 211 -7.90 26.53 4.81
N LEU A 212 -8.14 25.61 3.87
CA LEU A 212 -9.30 25.66 2.96
C LEU A 212 -10.53 25.06 3.66
N THR A 213 -11.67 25.73 3.51
CA THR A 213 -12.97 25.24 3.98
C THR A 213 -13.47 24.07 3.11
N TYR A 214 -14.42 23.28 3.62
CA TYR A 214 -15.02 22.16 2.89
C TYR A 214 -15.68 22.57 1.55
N ASP A 215 -16.26 23.76 1.48
CA ASP A 215 -16.82 24.31 0.24
C ASP A 215 -15.70 24.66 -0.76
N GLU A 216 -14.64 25.36 -0.34
CA GLU A 216 -13.47 25.67 -1.19
C GLU A 216 -12.70 24.42 -1.63
N LEU A 217 -12.63 23.39 -0.78
CA LEU A 217 -12.06 22.09 -1.13
C LEU A 217 -12.90 21.41 -2.22
N SER A 218 -14.22 21.38 -2.07
CA SER A 218 -15.13 20.87 -3.10
C SER A 218 -14.92 21.61 -4.42
N GLU A 219 -14.82 22.95 -4.40
CA GLU A 219 -14.53 23.75 -5.61
C GLU A 219 -13.18 23.38 -6.25
N ALA A 220 -12.11 23.25 -5.45
CA ALA A 220 -10.79 22.84 -5.94
C ALA A 220 -10.80 21.45 -6.58
N PHE A 221 -11.45 20.46 -5.95
CA PHE A 221 -11.59 19.12 -6.53
C PHE A 221 -12.49 19.10 -7.78
N LEU A 222 -13.50 19.98 -7.89
CA LEU A 222 -14.28 20.16 -9.12
C LEU A 222 -13.45 20.77 -10.26
N GLU A 223 -12.60 21.77 -9.98
CA GLU A 223 -11.67 22.34 -10.95
C GLU A 223 -10.66 21.28 -11.43
N TRP A 224 -10.11 20.49 -10.50
CA TRP A 224 -9.20 19.38 -10.84
C TRP A 224 -9.87 18.32 -11.70
N ASN A 225 -11.17 18.05 -11.52
CA ASN A 225 -11.91 17.11 -12.35
C ASN A 225 -12.10 17.56 -13.81
N GLN A 226 -11.81 18.84 -14.13
CA GLN A 226 -11.82 19.37 -15.50
C GLN A 226 -10.42 19.31 -16.15
N SER A 227 -9.43 18.70 -15.48
CA SER A 227 -8.02 18.67 -15.89
C SER A 227 -7.55 17.24 -16.24
N GLU A 228 -6.23 17.01 -16.21
CA GLU A 228 -5.63 15.68 -16.37
C GLU A 228 -5.98 14.71 -15.21
N LEU A 229 -6.54 15.24 -14.10
CA LEU A 229 -7.02 14.47 -12.94
C LEU A 229 -8.48 13.97 -13.05
N ASP A 230 -9.18 14.26 -14.16
CA ASP A 230 -10.53 13.75 -14.48
C ASP A 230 -10.69 12.25 -14.15
N SER A 231 -11.46 11.99 -13.08
CA SER A 231 -11.68 10.66 -12.54
C SER A 231 -12.86 10.60 -11.57
N PHE A 232 -13.51 9.43 -11.49
CA PHE A 232 -14.65 9.24 -10.60
C PHE A 232 -14.31 9.48 -9.12
N LEU A 233 -13.11 9.10 -8.68
CA LEU A 233 -12.68 9.35 -7.29
C LEU A 233 -12.55 10.85 -6.97
N ILE A 234 -12.10 11.68 -7.91
CA ILE A 234 -12.05 13.15 -7.74
C ILE A 234 -13.48 13.73 -7.75
N GLU A 235 -14.33 13.28 -8.68
CA GLU A 235 -15.74 13.69 -8.76
C GLU A 235 -16.52 13.44 -7.46
N ILE A 236 -16.44 12.22 -6.90
CA ILE A 236 -17.14 11.91 -5.65
C ILE A 236 -16.51 12.61 -4.45
N THR A 237 -15.19 12.85 -4.46
CA THR A 237 -14.51 13.58 -3.37
C THR A 237 -15.07 14.98 -3.22
N ALA A 238 -15.26 15.71 -4.33
CA ALA A 238 -15.93 17.00 -4.28
C ALA A 238 -17.37 16.90 -3.71
N LYS A 239 -18.16 15.92 -4.14
CA LYS A 239 -19.54 15.70 -3.63
C LYS A 239 -19.56 15.39 -2.14
N ILE A 240 -18.63 14.56 -1.67
CA ILE A 240 -18.47 14.14 -0.28
C ILE A 240 -18.07 15.32 0.61
N LEU A 241 -17.11 16.14 0.16
CA LEU A 241 -16.60 17.27 0.94
C LEU A 241 -17.68 18.33 1.21
N LYS A 242 -18.54 18.63 0.22
CA LYS A 242 -19.67 19.56 0.40
C LYS A 242 -20.92 18.93 1.06
N TYR A 243 -20.92 17.63 1.36
CA TYR A 243 -22.10 16.96 1.89
C TYR A 243 -22.38 17.40 3.33
N ARG A 244 -23.63 17.80 3.59
CA ARG A 244 -24.13 18.22 4.90
C ARG A 244 -25.16 17.22 5.44
N ASP A 245 -25.12 17.01 6.75
CA ASP A 245 -26.07 16.17 7.48
C ASP A 245 -27.45 16.83 7.67
N GLU A 246 -28.33 16.20 8.46
CA GLU A 246 -29.67 16.73 8.75
C GLU A 246 -29.66 18.05 9.55
N ASN A 247 -28.55 18.36 10.24
CA ASN A 247 -28.34 19.60 11.00
C ASN A 247 -27.71 20.72 10.14
N GLY A 248 -27.23 20.41 8.94
CA GLY A 248 -26.52 21.34 8.06
C GLY A 248 -25.00 21.37 8.28
N GLU A 249 -24.48 20.49 9.14
CA GLU A 249 -23.05 20.37 9.42
C GLU A 249 -22.37 19.47 8.38
N PHE A 250 -21.10 19.75 8.04
CA PHE A 250 -20.35 18.88 7.13
C PHE A 250 -20.18 17.49 7.74
N LEU A 251 -20.42 16.44 6.96
CA LEU A 251 -20.40 15.07 7.46
C LEU A 251 -18.98 14.50 7.62
N VAL A 252 -18.07 14.83 6.68
CA VAL A 252 -16.66 14.35 6.68
C VAL A 252 -15.92 14.53 8.02
N PRO A 253 -15.96 15.68 8.72
CA PRO A 253 -15.30 15.83 10.02
C PRO A 253 -15.95 15.03 11.16
N GLN A 254 -17.18 14.53 10.99
CA GLN A 254 -17.86 13.69 11.99
C GLN A 254 -17.53 12.20 11.85
N ILE A 255 -16.94 11.78 10.73
CA ILE A 255 -16.60 10.38 10.45
C ILE A 255 -15.32 9.99 11.20
N LEU A 256 -15.32 8.81 11.82
CA LEU A 256 -14.15 8.24 12.48
C LEU A 256 -13.01 7.99 11.46
N ASP A 257 -11.82 8.49 11.75
CA ASP A 257 -10.61 8.34 10.93
C ASP A 257 -9.91 6.97 11.15
N ALA A 258 -10.68 5.89 10.97
CA ALA A 258 -10.22 4.50 11.05
C ALA A 258 -10.68 3.73 9.79
N ALA A 259 -9.78 3.56 8.81
CA ALA A 259 -10.10 3.04 7.48
C ALA A 259 -9.78 1.54 7.29
N GLY A 260 -10.30 0.70 8.18
CA GLY A 260 -10.11 -0.76 8.19
C GLY A 260 -10.42 -1.44 6.84
N GLN A 261 -9.63 -2.45 6.47
CA GLN A 261 -9.59 -3.01 5.11
C GLN A 261 -10.16 -4.43 4.99
N LYS A 262 -10.86 -4.72 3.87
CA LYS A 262 -11.37 -6.07 3.53
C LYS A 262 -10.27 -7.04 3.02
N GLY A 263 -9.00 -6.72 3.20
CA GLY A 263 -7.83 -7.55 2.86
C GLY A 263 -7.35 -7.49 1.39
N THR A 264 -8.20 -7.13 0.43
CA THR A 264 -7.87 -7.20 -1.01
C THR A 264 -6.72 -6.30 -1.45
N GLY A 265 -6.60 -5.07 -0.91
CA GLY A 265 -5.48 -4.17 -1.21
C GLY A 265 -4.13 -4.69 -0.65
N LYS A 266 -4.17 -5.35 0.51
CA LYS A 266 -3.00 -5.99 1.14
C LYS A 266 -2.41 -7.08 0.24
N TRP A 267 -3.23 -7.84 -0.48
CA TRP A 267 -2.75 -8.88 -1.38
C TRP A 267 -1.89 -8.34 -2.51
N THR A 268 -2.16 -7.13 -3.03
CA THR A 268 -1.29 -6.48 -4.04
C THR A 268 0.09 -6.15 -3.47
N ALA A 269 0.15 -5.63 -2.24
CA ALA A 269 1.42 -5.38 -1.56
C ALA A 269 2.18 -6.69 -1.26
N ILE A 270 1.50 -7.76 -0.83
CA ILE A 270 2.12 -9.08 -0.63
C ILE A 270 2.64 -9.66 -1.96
N ALA A 271 1.85 -9.59 -3.03
CA ALA A 271 2.23 -10.08 -4.35
C ALA A 271 3.44 -9.30 -4.89
N ALA A 272 3.48 -7.98 -4.73
CA ALA A 272 4.64 -7.16 -5.08
C ALA A 272 5.95 -7.73 -4.48
N LEU A 273 5.91 -8.17 -3.23
CA LEU A 273 7.06 -8.75 -2.53
C LEU A 273 7.41 -10.16 -3.04
N GLN A 274 6.39 -11.01 -3.26
CA GLN A 274 6.55 -12.34 -3.87
C GLN A 274 7.20 -12.28 -5.27
N TYR A 275 6.77 -11.32 -6.10
CA TYR A 275 7.30 -11.07 -7.45
C TYR A 275 8.49 -10.08 -7.48
N LYS A 276 8.99 -9.66 -6.31
CA LYS A 276 10.15 -8.75 -6.14
C LYS A 276 10.02 -7.42 -6.90
N GLN A 277 8.79 -6.89 -7.02
CA GLN A 277 8.49 -5.63 -7.67
C GLN A 277 8.34 -4.48 -6.65
N PRO A 278 8.96 -3.31 -6.89
CA PRO A 278 8.95 -2.17 -5.96
C PRO A 278 7.62 -1.37 -6.04
N VAL A 279 6.52 -1.99 -5.61
CA VAL A 279 5.18 -1.37 -5.59
C VAL A 279 4.97 -0.57 -4.29
N THR A 280 5.82 0.44 -4.09
CA THR A 280 5.97 1.14 -2.81
C THR A 280 4.76 1.99 -2.42
N LEU A 281 4.10 2.66 -3.37
CA LEU A 281 2.98 3.56 -3.07
C LEU A 281 1.75 2.79 -2.60
N ILE A 282 1.43 1.67 -3.25
CA ILE A 282 0.30 0.81 -2.84
C ILE A 282 0.57 0.18 -1.48
N ALA A 283 1.82 -0.18 -1.18
CA ALA A 283 2.20 -0.64 0.15
C ALA A 283 1.97 0.44 1.22
N GLU A 284 2.44 1.67 0.99
CA GLU A 284 2.21 2.80 1.91
C GLU A 284 0.72 3.14 2.07
N ALA A 285 -0.08 3.06 1.02
CA ALA A 285 -1.54 3.23 1.11
C ALA A 285 -2.24 2.13 1.94
N VAL A 286 -1.66 0.92 2.02
CA VAL A 286 -2.10 -0.14 2.94
C VAL A 286 -1.64 0.16 4.37
N PHE A 287 -0.40 0.62 4.57
CA PHE A 287 0.13 0.95 5.90
C PHE A 287 -0.53 2.18 6.53
N ALA A 288 -0.87 3.20 5.73
CA ALA A 288 -1.63 4.37 6.17
C ALA A 288 -3.01 3.97 6.73
N ARG A 289 -3.68 2.98 6.12
CA ARG A 289 -4.92 2.40 6.67
C ARG A 289 -4.66 1.68 8.00
N CYS A 290 -3.63 0.84 8.09
CA CYS A 290 -3.25 0.20 9.36
C CYS A 290 -2.91 1.21 10.47
N LEU A 291 -2.29 2.35 10.12
CA LEU A 291 -1.99 3.44 11.05
C LEU A 291 -3.26 4.19 11.50
N SER A 292 -4.25 4.33 10.62
CA SER A 292 -5.55 4.92 10.98
C SER A 292 -6.31 4.10 12.03
N GLU A 293 -6.27 2.76 11.94
CA GLU A 293 -6.96 1.84 12.85
C GLU A 293 -6.48 1.90 14.30
N ILE A 294 -5.20 2.21 14.54
CA ILE A 294 -4.63 2.29 15.91
C ILE A 294 -4.95 3.64 16.59
N LYS A 295 -6.20 4.10 16.45
CA LYS A 295 -6.72 5.41 16.88
C LYS A 295 -6.37 5.73 18.33
N GLU A 296 -6.60 4.83 19.28
CA GLU A 296 -6.27 5.03 20.70
C GLU A 296 -4.79 5.35 20.92
N GLN A 297 -3.90 4.63 20.22
CA GLN A 297 -2.47 4.89 20.30
C GLN A 297 -2.12 6.26 19.71
N ARG A 298 -2.73 6.65 18.59
CA ARG A 298 -2.52 7.98 17.98
C ARG A 298 -3.01 9.12 18.86
N LEU A 299 -4.12 8.94 19.58
CA LEU A 299 -4.61 9.90 20.57
C LEU A 299 -3.55 10.10 21.67
N ALA A 300 -3.11 9.03 22.33
CA ALA A 300 -2.08 9.08 23.38
C ALA A 300 -0.72 9.62 22.86
N ALA A 301 -0.35 9.27 21.62
CA ALA A 301 0.83 9.78 20.95
C ALA A 301 0.73 11.28 20.68
N SER A 302 -0.43 11.78 20.25
CA SER A 302 -0.62 13.22 19.93
C SER A 302 -0.47 14.14 21.14
N GLU A 303 -0.81 13.66 22.34
CA GLU A 303 -0.63 14.40 23.60
C GLU A 303 0.85 14.46 24.02
N ARG A 304 1.60 13.37 23.82
CA ARG A 304 3.00 13.24 24.30
C ARG A 304 4.02 13.73 23.27
N LEU A 305 3.84 13.43 21.99
CA LEU A 305 4.78 13.68 20.90
C LEU A 305 4.53 15.03 20.20
N SER A 306 4.03 16.01 20.93
CA SER A 306 3.68 17.34 20.41
C SER A 306 4.90 18.25 20.24
N ASP A 307 4.89 19.03 19.16
CA ASP A 307 5.94 20.02 18.87
C ASP A 307 5.58 21.37 19.48
N SER A 308 6.58 22.05 20.05
CA SER A 308 6.36 23.36 20.66
C SER A 308 6.32 24.51 19.65
N LYS A 309 6.90 24.32 18.45
CA LYS A 309 6.91 25.27 17.32
C LYS A 309 7.08 24.53 15.99
N THR A 310 6.04 24.49 15.16
CA THR A 310 6.15 24.13 13.73
C THR A 310 6.30 25.42 12.92
N PRO A 311 7.35 25.60 12.10
CA PRO A 311 7.43 26.73 11.19
C PRO A 311 6.38 26.56 10.08
N THR A 312 5.70 27.64 9.69
CA THR A 312 4.85 27.62 8.49
C THR A 312 5.77 27.68 7.25
N PRO A 313 5.71 26.69 6.34
CA PRO A 313 6.46 26.74 5.09
C PRO A 313 6.06 27.95 4.24
N SER A 314 7.04 28.62 3.62
CA SER A 314 6.78 29.80 2.78
C SER A 314 5.90 29.49 1.57
N ALA A 315 5.89 28.24 1.10
CA ALA A 315 4.99 27.77 0.05
C ALA A 315 3.50 27.94 0.40
N PHE A 316 3.14 27.96 1.68
CA PHE A 316 1.75 28.09 2.15
C PHE A 316 1.24 29.54 2.12
N GLU A 317 2.12 30.55 2.04
CA GLU A 317 1.74 31.97 1.97
C GLU A 317 0.88 32.26 0.73
N ASN A 318 1.18 31.61 -0.39
CA ASN A 318 0.40 31.69 -1.62
C ASN A 318 -0.47 30.43 -1.79
N LYS A 319 -1.58 30.37 -1.05
CA LYS A 319 -2.57 29.27 -1.13
C LYS A 319 -2.89 28.84 -2.56
N LYS A 320 -3.10 29.80 -3.48
CA LYS A 320 -3.45 29.51 -4.88
C LYS A 320 -2.33 28.78 -5.63
N ALA A 321 -1.08 29.21 -5.44
CA ALA A 321 0.07 28.50 -6.01
C ALA A 321 0.22 27.10 -5.38
N PHE A 322 0.01 26.98 -4.07
CA PHE A 322 0.11 25.70 -3.37
C PHE A 322 -0.95 24.69 -3.84
N ILE A 323 -2.21 25.10 -4.03
CA ILE A 323 -3.27 24.26 -4.64
C ILE A 323 -2.82 23.69 -6.00
N ALA A 324 -2.23 24.53 -6.86
CA ALA A 324 -1.72 24.09 -8.15
C ALA A 324 -0.50 23.15 -8.01
N HIS A 325 0.35 23.35 -6.99
CA HIS A 325 1.44 22.43 -6.70
C HIS A 325 0.93 21.06 -6.23
N VAL A 326 -0.07 21.01 -5.33
CA VAL A 326 -0.70 19.76 -4.86
C VAL A 326 -1.35 19.00 -6.01
N ALA A 327 -2.05 19.68 -6.93
CA ALA A 327 -2.61 19.04 -8.12
C ALA A 327 -1.55 18.33 -9.00
N GLN A 328 -0.38 18.97 -9.19
CA GLN A 328 0.73 18.37 -9.94
C GLN A 328 1.42 17.23 -9.17
N ALA A 329 1.58 17.35 -7.84
CA ALA A 329 2.13 16.30 -6.99
C ALA A 329 1.23 15.04 -7.01
N LEU A 330 -0.09 15.24 -6.90
CA LEU A 330 -1.12 14.21 -7.02
C LEU A 330 -1.03 13.49 -8.37
N TYR A 331 -0.91 14.24 -9.46
CA TYR A 331 -0.82 13.67 -10.80
C TYR A 331 0.46 12.86 -11.02
N ALA A 332 1.63 13.39 -10.64
CA ALA A 332 2.90 12.68 -10.77
C ALA A 332 2.96 11.40 -9.91
N SER A 333 2.44 11.47 -8.69
CA SER A 333 2.37 10.31 -7.79
C SER A 333 1.41 9.24 -8.31
N LYS A 334 0.28 9.65 -8.92
CA LYS A 334 -0.64 8.74 -9.61
C LYS A 334 0.03 8.05 -10.81
N ILE A 335 0.80 8.77 -11.62
CA ILE A 335 1.60 8.16 -12.72
C ILE A 335 2.52 7.06 -12.17
N VAL A 336 3.23 7.33 -11.06
CA VAL A 336 4.11 6.33 -10.42
C VAL A 336 3.34 5.13 -9.86
N SER A 337 2.20 5.35 -9.20
CA SER A 337 1.33 4.26 -8.69
C SER A 337 0.96 3.26 -9.80
N TYR A 338 0.53 3.77 -10.96
CA TYR A 338 0.17 2.92 -12.09
C TYR A 338 1.42 2.31 -12.75
N ALA A 339 2.53 3.04 -12.87
CA ALA A 339 3.79 2.47 -13.36
C ALA A 339 4.21 1.24 -12.53
N GLN A 340 4.16 1.35 -11.20
CA GLN A 340 4.42 0.25 -10.28
C GLN A 340 3.40 -0.90 -10.42
N GLY A 341 2.11 -0.59 -10.55
CA GLY A 341 1.07 -1.60 -10.79
C GLY A 341 1.27 -2.39 -12.09
N PHE A 342 1.65 -1.72 -13.18
CA PHE A 342 1.95 -2.37 -14.46
C PHE A 342 3.28 -3.13 -14.45
N MET A 343 4.29 -2.74 -13.65
CA MET A 343 5.47 -3.58 -13.39
C MET A 343 5.08 -4.92 -12.74
N LEU A 344 4.18 -4.90 -11.74
CA LEU A 344 3.67 -6.11 -11.09
C LEU A 344 2.88 -7.01 -12.06
N LEU A 345 2.02 -6.44 -12.89
CA LEU A 345 1.32 -7.18 -13.95
C LEU A 345 2.30 -7.80 -14.95
N SER A 346 3.33 -7.05 -15.36
CA SER A 346 4.36 -7.51 -16.29
C SER A 346 5.14 -8.70 -15.73
N GLU A 347 5.61 -8.61 -14.48
CA GLU A 347 6.38 -9.70 -13.88
C GLU A 347 5.54 -10.94 -13.62
N ALA A 348 4.31 -10.81 -13.11
CA ALA A 348 3.42 -11.95 -12.94
C ALA A 348 3.07 -12.61 -14.29
N SER A 349 2.86 -11.80 -15.35
CA SER A 349 2.63 -12.32 -16.70
C SER A 349 3.82 -13.13 -17.24
N LYS A 350 5.07 -12.73 -16.92
CA LYS A 350 6.27 -13.50 -17.29
C LYS A 350 6.37 -14.80 -16.50
N VAL A 351 6.19 -14.74 -15.17
CA VAL A 351 6.32 -15.91 -14.28
C VAL A 351 5.29 -16.99 -14.60
N HIS A 352 4.05 -16.62 -14.92
CA HIS A 352 2.97 -17.57 -15.22
C HIS A 352 2.73 -17.82 -16.72
N GLY A 353 3.46 -17.13 -17.61
CA GLY A 353 3.27 -17.24 -19.07
C GLY A 353 1.89 -16.78 -19.56
N TRP A 354 1.24 -15.85 -18.86
CA TRP A 354 -0.14 -15.42 -19.14
C TRP A 354 -0.31 -14.59 -20.42
N ASN A 355 0.76 -13.96 -20.92
CA ASN A 355 0.75 -13.07 -22.08
C ASN A 355 -0.30 -11.94 -21.98
N LEU A 356 -0.36 -11.26 -20.83
CA LEU A 356 -1.34 -10.22 -20.55
C LEU A 356 -1.30 -9.07 -21.56
N ASN A 357 -2.46 -8.69 -22.08
CA ASN A 357 -2.61 -7.48 -22.90
C ASN A 357 -2.81 -6.24 -22.01
N PHE A 358 -1.74 -5.48 -21.78
CA PHE A 358 -1.74 -4.29 -20.93
C PHE A 358 -2.65 -3.16 -21.44
N GLY A 359 -2.80 -3.01 -22.76
CA GLY A 359 -3.75 -2.06 -23.36
C GLY A 359 -5.21 -2.45 -23.09
N ALA A 360 -5.53 -3.75 -23.17
CA ALA A 360 -6.85 -4.25 -22.81
C ALA A 360 -7.15 -4.13 -21.30
N ILE A 361 -6.14 -4.36 -20.43
CA ILE A 361 -6.27 -4.10 -18.98
C ILE A 361 -6.59 -2.63 -18.71
N ALA A 362 -5.86 -1.71 -19.34
CA ALA A 362 -6.13 -0.28 -19.22
C ALA A 362 -7.55 0.08 -19.70
N LEU A 363 -8.00 -0.46 -20.84
CA LEU A 363 -9.36 -0.31 -21.35
C LEU A 363 -10.42 -0.84 -20.38
N MET A 364 -10.24 -2.05 -19.83
CA MET A 364 -11.15 -2.63 -18.84
C MET A 364 -11.31 -1.75 -17.61
N TRP A 365 -10.28 -0.99 -17.23
CA TRP A 365 -10.35 -0.06 -16.11
C TRP A 365 -10.94 1.32 -16.50
N ARG A 366 -11.11 1.67 -17.79
CA ARG A 366 -11.65 2.98 -18.21
C ARG A 366 -13.13 3.21 -17.84
N GLY A 367 -13.92 2.15 -17.68
CA GLY A 367 -15.36 2.25 -17.40
C GLY A 367 -15.84 1.17 -16.43
N GLY A 368 -16.98 1.41 -15.81
CA GLY A 368 -17.59 0.54 -14.80
C GLY A 368 -16.85 0.52 -13.46
N CYS A 369 -15.53 0.43 -13.45
CA CYS A 369 -14.71 0.30 -12.24
C CYS A 369 -14.61 1.60 -11.40
N ILE A 370 -14.09 1.51 -10.17
CA ILE A 370 -13.92 2.66 -9.26
C ILE A 370 -12.80 3.60 -9.72
N ILE A 371 -11.65 3.07 -10.17
CA ILE A 371 -10.48 3.86 -10.61
C ILE A 371 -10.64 4.50 -12.00
N ARG A 372 -11.86 4.45 -12.57
CA ARG A 372 -12.17 4.96 -13.91
C ARG A 372 -11.81 6.44 -14.04
N SER A 373 -11.11 6.76 -15.12
CA SER A 373 -10.48 8.06 -15.33
C SER A 373 -10.11 8.27 -16.79
N ARG A 374 -10.02 9.53 -17.21
CA ARG A 374 -9.48 9.88 -18.54
C ARG A 374 -8.01 9.45 -18.67
N PHE A 375 -7.28 9.50 -17.56
CA PHE A 375 -5.90 9.04 -17.40
C PHE A 375 -5.65 7.60 -17.92
N LEU A 376 -6.58 6.67 -17.67
CA LEU A 376 -6.47 5.29 -18.18
C LEU A 376 -6.54 5.18 -19.72
N GLY A 377 -7.14 6.18 -20.39
CA GLY A 377 -7.05 6.30 -21.84
C GLY A 377 -5.61 6.51 -22.32
N ARG A 378 -4.82 7.33 -21.62
CA ARG A 378 -3.40 7.55 -21.93
C ARG A 378 -2.55 6.30 -21.72
N ILE A 379 -2.86 5.50 -20.69
CA ILE A 379 -2.18 4.21 -20.47
C ILE A 379 -2.48 3.25 -21.64
N LYS A 380 -3.73 3.21 -22.12
CA LYS A 380 -4.06 2.44 -23.32
C LYS A 380 -3.30 2.95 -24.54
N GLU A 381 -3.28 4.25 -24.80
CA GLU A 381 -2.56 4.87 -25.93
C GLU A 381 -1.06 4.54 -25.93
N ALA A 382 -0.42 4.54 -24.75
CA ALA A 382 0.99 4.18 -24.60
C ALA A 382 1.27 2.70 -24.98
N PHE A 383 0.41 1.76 -24.54
CA PHE A 383 0.54 0.35 -24.91
C PHE A 383 0.06 0.04 -26.33
N ASP A 384 -0.89 0.79 -26.89
CA ASP A 384 -1.26 0.72 -28.31
C ASP A 384 -0.07 1.15 -29.20
N THR A 385 0.67 2.18 -28.77
CA THR A 385 1.84 2.72 -29.46
C THR A 385 3.06 1.79 -29.31
N ASN A 386 3.29 1.25 -28.11
CA ASN A 386 4.35 0.30 -27.84
C ASN A 386 3.86 -0.85 -26.92
N PRO A 387 3.40 -1.98 -27.49
CA PRO A 387 2.98 -3.15 -26.70
C PRO A 387 4.09 -3.76 -25.83
N ASN A 388 5.37 -3.46 -26.13
CA ASN A 388 6.54 -3.93 -25.39
C ASN A 388 7.11 -2.88 -24.42
N LEU A 389 6.34 -1.83 -24.09
CA LEU A 389 6.72 -0.78 -23.15
C LEU A 389 7.10 -1.38 -21.78
N GLN A 390 8.35 -1.20 -21.37
CA GLN A 390 8.87 -1.83 -20.15
C GLN A 390 8.37 -1.16 -18.86
N ASN A 391 8.06 0.13 -18.92
CA ASN A 391 7.56 0.92 -17.79
C ASN A 391 6.83 2.17 -18.33
N LEU A 392 5.71 2.56 -17.71
CA LEU A 392 4.95 3.75 -18.12
C LEU A 392 5.76 5.05 -18.05
N LEU A 393 6.75 5.16 -17.16
CA LEU A 393 7.64 6.34 -17.06
C LEU A 393 8.59 6.50 -18.27
N LEU A 394 8.64 5.54 -19.20
CA LEU A 394 9.45 5.59 -20.41
C LEU A 394 8.66 6.01 -21.66
N ASP A 395 7.33 6.08 -21.56
CA ASP A 395 6.47 6.65 -22.60
C ASP A 395 6.60 8.18 -22.64
N ASP A 396 6.53 8.77 -23.84
CA ASP A 396 6.75 10.20 -24.05
C ASP A 396 5.75 11.07 -23.26
N PHE A 397 4.46 10.71 -23.25
CA PHE A 397 3.42 11.49 -22.57
C PHE A 397 3.62 11.47 -21.05
N PHE A 398 3.83 10.29 -20.46
CA PHE A 398 4.01 10.17 -19.01
C PHE A 398 5.34 10.74 -18.53
N ARG A 399 6.42 10.57 -19.30
CA ARG A 399 7.73 11.20 -19.01
C ARG A 399 7.59 12.71 -18.95
N ASP A 400 6.94 13.32 -19.95
CA ASP A 400 6.84 14.77 -20.06
C ASP A 400 5.88 15.35 -19.00
N ALA A 401 4.81 14.63 -18.67
CA ALA A 401 3.92 14.95 -17.54
C ALA A 401 4.67 14.98 -16.20
N VAL A 402 5.44 13.93 -15.87
CA VAL A 402 6.23 13.88 -14.63
C VAL A 402 7.34 14.94 -14.64
N ASN A 403 8.00 15.15 -15.78
CA ASN A 403 9.05 16.17 -15.90
C ASN A 403 8.53 17.60 -15.61
N LYS A 404 7.31 17.92 -16.06
CA LYS A 404 6.60 19.17 -15.76
C LYS A 404 6.19 19.28 -14.30
N ALA A 405 5.73 18.17 -13.71
CA ALA A 405 5.19 18.15 -12.35
C ALA A 405 6.24 18.06 -11.24
N GLN A 406 7.44 17.52 -11.49
CA GLN A 406 8.41 17.16 -10.45
C GLN A 406 8.82 18.32 -9.52
N ASN A 407 8.86 19.56 -10.00
CA ASN A 407 9.22 20.71 -9.16
C ASN A 407 8.10 21.03 -8.16
N SER A 408 6.85 21.07 -8.63
CA SER A 408 5.66 21.17 -7.77
C SER A 408 5.59 20.03 -6.76
N TRP A 409 5.93 18.81 -7.20
CA TRP A 409 5.91 17.62 -6.37
C TRP A 409 6.94 17.70 -5.23
N ARG A 410 8.17 18.14 -5.51
CA ARG A 410 9.19 18.41 -4.49
C ARG A 410 8.75 19.46 -3.49
N ILE A 411 8.17 20.58 -3.96
CA ILE A 411 7.64 21.65 -3.10
C ILE A 411 6.56 21.11 -2.15
N VAL A 412 5.65 20.26 -2.65
CA VAL A 412 4.59 19.67 -1.83
C VAL A 412 5.16 18.73 -0.76
N VAL A 413 6.07 17.82 -1.13
CA VAL A 413 6.67 16.88 -0.19
C VAL A 413 7.52 17.62 0.86
N SER A 414 8.40 18.54 0.47
CA SER A 414 9.21 19.28 1.46
C SER A 414 8.37 20.13 2.39
N SER A 415 7.37 20.85 1.86
CA SER A 415 6.47 21.66 2.69
C SER A 415 5.61 20.80 3.63
N ALA A 416 5.20 19.59 3.20
CA ALA A 416 4.48 18.66 4.07
C ALA A 416 5.33 18.21 5.27
N GLU A 417 6.59 17.84 5.02
CA GLU A 417 7.50 17.41 6.09
C GLU A 417 7.89 18.55 7.03
N GLU A 418 8.05 19.78 6.51
CA GLU A 418 8.28 20.99 7.31
C GLU A 418 7.05 21.38 8.16
N ALA A 419 5.83 21.09 7.67
CA ALA A 419 4.57 21.31 8.36
C ALA A 419 4.10 20.16 9.26
N ASN A 420 4.89 19.08 9.41
CA ASN A 420 4.56 17.86 10.15
C ASN A 420 3.39 17.03 9.57
N ILE A 421 3.05 17.18 8.30
CA ILE A 421 1.89 16.52 7.69
C ILE A 421 2.34 15.19 7.04
N PRO A 422 1.77 14.04 7.45
CA PRO A 422 2.10 12.75 6.84
C PRO A 422 1.63 12.69 5.39
N THR A 423 2.58 12.50 4.46
CA THR A 423 2.32 12.30 3.03
C THR A 423 3.00 11.02 2.49
N PRO A 424 2.74 9.84 3.11
CA PRO A 424 3.48 8.62 2.80
C PRO A 424 3.36 8.18 1.33
N ALA A 425 2.22 8.40 0.67
CA ALA A 425 2.07 8.06 -0.75
C ALA A 425 2.81 9.05 -1.67
N PHE A 426 2.73 10.36 -1.43
CA PHE A 426 3.52 11.34 -2.20
C PHE A 426 5.03 11.15 -2.02
N SER A 427 5.51 11.00 -0.78
CA SER A 427 6.93 10.80 -0.47
C SER A 427 7.47 9.50 -1.07
N SER A 428 6.73 8.39 -0.94
CA SER A 428 7.13 7.08 -1.47
C SER A 428 7.20 7.03 -2.99
N ALA A 429 6.25 7.65 -3.70
CA ALA A 429 6.33 7.75 -5.16
C ALA A 429 7.45 8.67 -5.64
N LEU A 430 7.76 9.75 -4.91
CA LEU A 430 8.86 10.64 -5.27
C LEU A 430 10.22 9.95 -5.06
N ALA A 431 10.39 9.26 -3.94
CA ALA A 431 11.57 8.46 -3.65
C ALA A 431 11.75 7.34 -4.70
N PHE A 432 10.67 6.67 -5.10
CA PHE A 432 10.70 5.70 -6.21
C PHE A 432 11.12 6.34 -7.52
N TYR A 433 10.53 7.48 -7.92
CA TYR A 433 10.89 8.17 -9.16
C TYR A 433 12.37 8.60 -9.17
N ASP A 434 12.87 9.14 -8.04
CA ASP A 434 14.26 9.52 -7.88
C ASP A 434 15.22 8.32 -7.91
N GLY A 435 14.83 7.19 -7.32
CA GLY A 435 15.61 5.95 -7.38
C GLY A 435 15.62 5.33 -8.78
N TYR A 436 14.46 5.29 -9.45
CA TYR A 436 14.29 4.70 -10.79
C TYR A 436 15.05 5.48 -11.87
N ARG A 437 15.19 6.81 -11.71
CA ARG A 437 15.93 7.66 -12.66
C ARG A 437 17.42 7.84 -12.34
N ASP A 438 17.91 7.48 -11.15
CA ASP A 438 19.34 7.60 -10.79
C ASP A 438 20.17 6.41 -11.30
N ALA A 439 20.07 6.11 -12.60
CA ALA A 439 20.89 5.10 -13.25
C ALA A 439 22.38 5.51 -13.35
N SER A 440 22.72 6.80 -13.18
CA SER A 440 24.07 7.30 -13.46
C SER A 440 24.47 8.68 -12.90
N ARG A 441 23.94 9.20 -11.77
CA ARG A 441 24.56 10.38 -11.09
C ARG A 441 25.78 10.00 -10.24
N ARG A 442 26.81 9.48 -10.92
CA ARG A 442 28.23 9.78 -10.70
C ARG A 442 28.84 10.05 -12.07
N GLN A 443 29.37 11.26 -12.30
CA GLN A 443 30.19 11.49 -13.48
C GLN A 443 31.52 10.75 -13.32
N ASN A 444 31.86 9.94 -14.33
CA ASN A 444 33.12 9.23 -14.57
C ASN A 444 33.49 8.06 -13.63
N GLY A 445 33.70 6.88 -14.23
CA GLY A 445 34.45 5.77 -13.63
C GLY A 445 33.69 4.44 -13.45
N ILE A 446 33.20 3.83 -14.53
CA ILE A 446 32.69 2.45 -14.51
C ILE A 446 33.82 1.49 -14.94
N VAL A 447 34.04 0.41 -14.19
CA VAL A 447 34.65 -0.85 -14.67
C VAL A 447 33.91 -2.03 -14.02
N ASP A 448 33.66 -3.09 -14.79
CA ASP A 448 32.73 -4.18 -14.51
C ASP A 448 33.17 -5.18 -13.42
N ALA A 449 32.19 -5.71 -12.66
CA ALA A 449 32.15 -7.06 -12.05
C ALA A 449 30.83 -7.25 -11.28
N VAL A 450 30.19 -8.43 -11.18
CA VAL A 450 30.34 -9.73 -11.86
C VAL A 450 28.96 -10.43 -11.83
N SER A 451 28.67 -11.26 -12.84
CA SER A 451 27.48 -12.10 -12.91
C SER A 451 27.61 -13.38 -12.07
N VAL A 452 26.56 -13.74 -11.31
CA VAL A 452 26.43 -15.06 -10.68
C VAL A 452 25.04 -15.66 -10.96
N LYS A 453 25.03 -16.82 -11.62
CA LYS A 453 23.85 -17.69 -11.71
C LYS A 453 23.55 -18.29 -10.35
N ALA A 454 22.29 -18.19 -9.90
CA ALA A 454 21.71 -19.15 -8.96
C ALA A 454 20.24 -19.35 -9.34
N GLY A 455 19.90 -20.54 -9.84
CA GLY A 455 18.50 -20.92 -10.02
C GLY A 455 17.89 -21.20 -8.65
N ILE A 456 16.69 -20.69 -8.41
CA ILE A 456 15.88 -21.02 -7.22
C ILE A 456 14.50 -21.45 -7.70
N THR A 457 14.33 -22.76 -7.78
CA THR A 457 13.02 -23.42 -7.83
C THR A 457 12.40 -23.51 -6.43
N SER A 458 11.11 -23.83 -6.36
CA SER A 458 10.26 -23.91 -5.17
C SER A 458 9.91 -22.57 -4.51
N SER A 459 8.66 -22.17 -4.70
CA SER A 459 7.92 -21.29 -3.79
C SER A 459 7.79 -21.96 -2.42
N PRO A 460 7.86 -21.22 -1.30
CA PRO A 460 7.30 -21.72 -0.05
C PRO A 460 5.78 -21.78 -0.22
N GLU A 461 5.22 -22.98 -0.16
CA GLU A 461 3.84 -23.12 0.30
C GLU A 461 3.75 -22.46 1.68
N TRP A 462 2.77 -21.57 1.88
CA TRP A 462 2.41 -21.09 3.22
C TRP A 462 1.66 -22.21 3.95
N SER A 463 2.35 -23.33 4.21
CA SER A 463 1.83 -24.41 5.02
C SER A 463 1.57 -23.92 6.44
N GLU A 464 0.50 -24.46 7.03
CA GLU A 464 0.05 -24.07 8.36
C GLU A 464 1.16 -24.27 9.41
N SER A 465 1.12 -23.46 10.47
CA SER A 465 2.10 -23.42 11.59
C SER A 465 3.45 -22.71 11.33
N VAL A 466 3.40 -21.41 10.98
CA VAL A 466 4.47 -20.50 11.45
C VAL A 466 4.37 -20.43 12.99
N ASN A 467 5.25 -21.16 13.69
CA ASN A 467 5.39 -21.03 15.13
C ASN A 467 6.03 -19.68 15.48
N GLY A 468 5.82 -19.21 16.71
CA GLY A 468 6.29 -17.88 17.14
C GLY A 468 7.79 -17.67 16.97
N LYS A 469 8.61 -18.74 17.08
CA LYS A 469 10.06 -18.68 16.86
C LYS A 469 10.40 -18.30 15.41
N LYS A 470 9.90 -19.04 14.42
CA LYS A 470 10.18 -18.75 13.00
C LYS A 470 9.73 -17.34 12.59
N PHE A 471 8.65 -16.85 13.20
CA PHE A 471 8.23 -15.46 13.03
C PHE A 471 9.25 -14.48 13.63
N VAL A 472 9.68 -14.67 14.89
CA VAL A 472 10.70 -13.84 15.56
C VAL A 472 12.02 -13.81 14.78
N ASP A 473 12.50 -14.97 14.32
CA ASP A 473 13.76 -15.08 13.55
C ASP A 473 13.66 -14.29 12.22
N ASN A 474 12.54 -14.42 11.49
CA ASN A 474 12.28 -13.62 10.28
C ASN A 474 12.16 -12.12 10.58
N LEU A 475 11.55 -11.77 11.72
CA LEU A 475 11.34 -10.40 12.16
C LEU A 475 12.67 -9.71 12.48
N GLN A 476 13.55 -10.40 13.19
CA GLN A 476 14.91 -9.94 13.49
C GLN A 476 15.75 -9.76 12.21
N ASN A 477 15.68 -10.70 11.27
CA ASN A 477 16.39 -10.61 9.99
C ASN A 477 15.89 -9.42 9.16
N GLY A 478 14.56 -9.22 9.10
CA GLY A 478 13.98 -7.97 8.61
C GLY A 478 14.64 -6.79 9.32
N THR A 479 14.61 -6.78 10.65
CA THR A 479 15.18 -5.74 11.53
C THR A 479 16.72 -5.65 11.59
N ALA A 480 17.38 -6.18 10.56
CA ALA A 480 18.80 -6.00 10.26
C ALA A 480 19.01 -5.55 8.80
N TYR A 481 18.31 -6.17 7.85
CA TYR A 481 18.41 -5.91 6.39
C TYR A 481 18.25 -4.46 5.97
N CYS A 482 17.54 -3.75 6.80
CA CYS A 482 16.79 -2.60 6.40
C CYS A 482 17.45 -1.45 7.21
N ASN A 483 17.95 -1.63 8.45
CA ASN A 483 18.94 -0.70 9.06
C ASN A 483 20.23 -0.56 8.21
N ILE A 484 20.62 -1.62 7.50
CA ILE A 484 21.65 -1.59 6.46
C ILE A 484 21.32 -0.56 5.36
N GLN A 485 20.06 -0.46 4.95
CA GLN A 485 19.55 0.53 4.00
C GLN A 485 19.54 1.95 4.59
N LEU A 486 19.14 2.20 5.84
CA LEU A 486 19.27 3.53 6.48
C LEU A 486 20.71 4.01 6.53
N ILE A 487 21.63 3.14 6.95
CA ILE A 487 23.05 3.45 7.00
C ILE A 487 23.56 3.73 5.57
N SER A 488 23.08 2.98 4.57
CA SER A 488 23.38 3.22 3.16
C SER A 488 22.80 4.54 2.63
N GLU A 489 21.60 4.95 3.04
CA GLU A 489 20.99 6.24 2.69
C GLU A 489 21.77 7.40 3.32
N ALA A 490 22.15 7.30 4.60
CA ALA A 490 23.01 8.27 5.27
C ALA A 490 24.39 8.40 4.59
N CYS A 491 25.03 7.29 4.23
CA CYS A 491 26.30 7.30 3.50
C CYS A 491 26.15 7.83 2.06
N ASN A 492 25.01 7.60 1.39
CA ASN A 492 24.71 8.17 0.08
C ASN A 492 24.54 9.69 0.17
N LEU A 493 23.86 10.22 1.20
CA LEU A 493 23.75 11.66 1.45
C LEU A 493 25.13 12.31 1.62
N LEU A 494 26.00 11.73 2.47
CA LEU A 494 27.40 12.19 2.63
C LEU A 494 28.19 12.11 1.30
N THR A 495 28.06 11.01 0.57
CA THR A 495 28.72 10.82 -0.74
C THR A 495 28.29 11.90 -1.74
N LYS A 496 26.99 12.17 -1.87
CA LYS A 496 26.44 13.18 -2.79
C LYS A 496 26.81 14.61 -2.34
N ALA A 497 27.08 14.81 -1.05
CA ALA A 497 27.62 16.05 -0.48
C ALA A 497 29.17 16.18 -0.57
N GLY A 498 29.86 15.24 -1.25
CA GLY A 498 31.31 15.33 -1.48
C GLY A 498 32.16 14.98 -0.26
N PHE A 499 31.73 14.01 0.54
CA PHE A 499 32.53 13.39 1.60
C PHE A 499 33.34 12.21 1.05
N THR A 500 34.57 12.06 1.55
CA THR A 500 35.46 10.93 1.24
C THR A 500 35.16 9.73 2.14
N ASN A 501 35.73 8.56 1.83
CA ASN A 501 35.66 7.39 2.72
C ASN A 501 36.23 7.70 4.13
N GLY A 502 37.27 8.54 4.23
CA GLY A 502 37.82 8.98 5.53
C GLY A 502 36.80 9.80 6.32
N ASP A 503 36.23 10.84 5.70
CA ASP A 503 35.22 11.68 6.36
C ASP A 503 33.98 10.88 6.78
N MET A 504 33.58 9.88 5.98
CA MET A 504 32.46 8.97 6.32
C MET A 504 32.80 8.02 7.46
N ILE A 505 34.03 7.49 7.54
CA ILE A 505 34.49 6.68 8.68
C ILE A 505 34.45 7.51 9.96
N ASP A 506 34.92 8.75 9.94
CA ASP A 506 34.89 9.66 11.09
C ASP A 506 33.45 9.97 11.52
N ALA A 507 32.55 10.25 10.57
CA ALA A 507 31.13 10.48 10.85
C ALA A 507 30.46 9.24 11.48
N LEU A 508 30.63 8.06 10.88
CA LEU A 508 30.10 6.79 11.39
C LEU A 508 30.66 6.45 12.78
N THR A 509 31.95 6.72 13.02
CA THR A 509 32.58 6.49 14.34
C THR A 509 31.95 7.39 15.41
N ARG A 510 31.65 8.66 15.09
CA ARG A 510 30.92 9.57 15.99
C ARG A 510 29.50 9.06 16.25
N TRP A 511 28.75 8.69 15.22
CA TRP A 511 27.38 8.20 15.38
C TRP A 511 27.30 6.86 16.12
N ASN A 512 28.29 5.97 15.96
CA ASN A 512 28.30 4.70 16.68
C ASN A 512 28.46 4.87 18.19
N ALA A 513 29.11 5.94 18.66
CA ALA A 513 29.25 6.21 20.09
C ALA A 513 27.91 6.50 20.79
N ASP A 514 26.86 6.90 20.05
CA ASP A 514 25.54 7.26 20.57
C ASP A 514 24.48 6.14 20.48
N ILE A 515 24.73 5.10 19.68
CA ILE A 515 23.74 4.03 19.36
C ILE A 515 24.33 2.62 19.55
N ASP A 516 25.67 2.49 19.49
CA ASP A 516 26.42 1.25 19.65
C ASP A 516 25.84 0.09 18.82
N LEU A 517 25.93 0.22 17.49
CA LEU A 517 25.39 -0.73 16.53
C LEU A 517 26.51 -1.37 15.73
N LYS A 518 26.67 -2.69 15.92
CA LYS A 518 27.60 -3.55 15.16
C LYS A 518 27.51 -3.40 13.64
N LEU A 519 26.36 -2.99 13.09
CA LEU A 519 26.22 -2.69 11.65
C LEU A 519 27.02 -1.45 11.21
N ILE A 520 27.19 -0.46 12.07
CA ILE A 520 28.03 0.71 11.80
C ILE A 520 29.51 0.32 11.79
N GLU A 521 29.95 -0.57 12.70
CA GLU A 521 31.31 -1.14 12.67
C GLU A 521 31.60 -1.87 11.35
N ILE A 522 30.66 -2.72 10.90
CA ILE A 522 30.76 -3.43 9.62
C ILE A 522 30.83 -2.43 8.45
N THR A 523 30.06 -1.35 8.50
CA THR A 523 30.07 -0.29 7.47
C THR A 523 31.41 0.45 7.42
N ILE A 524 31.99 0.75 8.59
CA ILE A 524 33.32 1.33 8.71
C ILE A 524 34.37 0.40 8.09
N ASP A 525 34.29 -0.91 8.31
CA ASP A 525 35.23 -1.87 7.71
C ASP A 525 35.04 -2.01 6.19
N VAL A 526 33.82 -1.92 5.66
CA VAL A 526 33.56 -1.83 4.20
C VAL A 526 34.23 -0.59 3.59
N LEU A 527 34.12 0.58 4.25
CA LEU A 527 34.75 1.83 3.80
C LEU A 527 36.29 1.79 3.88
N LYS A 528 36.86 1.19 4.94
CA LYS A 528 38.32 0.98 5.08
C LYS A 528 38.88 0.12 3.95
N ASN A 529 38.10 -0.86 3.47
CA ASN A 529 38.45 -1.70 2.32
C ASN A 529 38.28 -0.99 0.96
N GLY A 530 37.94 0.31 0.94
CA GLY A 530 37.81 1.11 -0.29
C GLY A 530 36.50 0.90 -1.05
N ASN A 531 35.57 0.08 -0.52
CA ASN A 531 34.30 -0.23 -1.17
C ASN A 531 33.26 0.88 -0.96
N SER A 532 32.26 0.94 -1.84
CA SER A 532 31.08 1.77 -1.65
C SER A 532 30.13 1.16 -0.62
N VAL A 533 29.49 2.00 0.19
CA VAL A 533 28.39 1.55 1.05
C VAL A 533 27.16 1.33 0.19
N THR A 534 26.76 0.08 0.05
CA THR A 534 25.52 -0.35 -0.61
C THR A 534 24.96 -1.56 0.15
N PRO A 535 23.66 -1.87 0.08
CA PRO A 535 23.09 -3.05 0.74
C PRO A 535 23.78 -4.37 0.32
N ALA A 536 24.28 -4.45 -0.92
CA ALA A 536 25.01 -5.61 -1.41
C ALA A 536 26.42 -5.74 -0.81
N ASN A 537 27.14 -4.63 -0.60
CA ASN A 537 28.46 -4.63 0.02
C ASN A 537 28.42 -4.79 1.54
N LEU A 538 27.25 -4.58 2.14
CA LEU A 538 26.95 -4.84 3.55
C LEU A 538 26.38 -6.26 3.80
N ASP A 539 26.34 -7.14 2.78
CA ASP A 539 25.83 -8.52 2.93
C ASP A 539 26.59 -9.29 4.02
N LEU A 540 25.85 -9.69 5.05
CA LEU A 540 26.32 -10.33 6.28
C LEU A 540 27.08 -11.65 6.02
N LYS A 541 26.94 -12.26 4.83
CA LYS A 541 27.71 -13.43 4.41
C LYS A 541 29.23 -13.19 4.33
N SER A 542 29.67 -12.02 3.87
CA SER A 542 31.09 -11.73 3.65
C SER A 542 31.82 -11.27 4.93
N ALA A 543 31.08 -10.81 5.94
CA ALA A 543 31.64 -10.26 7.19
C ALA A 543 32.18 -11.31 8.19
N GLY A 544 31.97 -12.62 7.96
CA GLY A 544 32.64 -13.72 8.68
C GLY A 544 32.43 -13.83 10.21
N LYS A 545 31.56 -13.01 10.82
CA LYS A 545 31.44 -12.85 12.29
C LYS A 545 30.01 -12.95 12.87
N TRP A 546 29.23 -13.93 12.40
CA TRP A 546 28.00 -14.43 13.05
C TRP A 546 27.80 -15.95 12.84
N ALA A 547 28.89 -16.73 12.90
CA ALA A 547 28.93 -18.15 12.51
C ALA A 547 28.28 -19.15 13.51
N SER A 548 27.30 -18.74 14.33
CA SER A 548 26.63 -19.60 15.32
C SER A 548 25.09 -19.57 15.32
N ILE A 549 24.45 -18.77 14.45
CA ILE A 549 22.98 -18.77 14.25
C ILE A 549 22.63 -19.03 12.76
N ALA A 550 23.48 -19.77 12.06
CA ALA A 550 23.25 -20.17 10.66
C ALA A 550 22.71 -21.61 10.61
N GLY A 551 21.40 -21.74 10.39
CA GLY A 551 20.71 -23.04 10.34
C GLY A 551 19.50 -23.11 9.41
N LEU A 552 19.33 -22.15 8.50
CA LEU A 552 18.32 -22.17 7.43
C LEU A 552 18.88 -21.54 6.14
N GLU A 553 18.51 -22.14 5.01
CA GLU A 553 19.02 -21.79 3.68
C GLU A 553 18.32 -20.59 3.04
N TYR A 554 18.93 -20.06 1.97
CA TYR A 554 18.56 -18.79 1.33
C TYR A 554 17.25 -18.85 0.53
N GLY A 555 16.35 -17.90 0.78
CA GLY A 555 15.23 -17.58 -0.10
C GLY A 555 14.20 -16.65 0.54
N GLN A 556 13.62 -15.76 -0.28
CA GLN A 556 12.54 -14.78 0.02
C GLN A 556 12.96 -13.46 0.71
N PRO A 557 12.85 -12.30 0.02
CA PRO A 557 12.75 -10.99 0.65
C PRO A 557 11.27 -10.67 0.99
N LEU A 558 10.99 -10.18 2.19
CA LEU A 558 9.70 -9.62 2.58
C LEU A 558 9.93 -8.42 3.49
N THR A 559 9.28 -7.30 3.18
CA THR A 559 9.62 -5.95 3.66
C THR A 559 8.92 -5.55 4.96
N LEU A 560 9.37 -4.39 5.47
CA LEU A 560 8.63 -3.49 6.36
C LEU A 560 8.28 -4.05 7.72
N VAL A 561 9.34 -4.37 8.48
CA VAL A 561 9.30 -4.40 9.94
C VAL A 561 10.61 -3.88 10.59
N ALA A 562 11.44 -3.14 9.85
CA ALA A 562 12.76 -3.73 9.61
C ALA A 562 13.98 -2.76 9.63
N GLU A 563 13.78 -1.46 9.65
CA GLU A 563 14.86 -0.47 9.55
C GLU A 563 15.39 0.07 10.93
N ALA A 564 15.84 -0.86 11.82
CA ALA A 564 16.03 -0.80 13.29
C ALA A 564 16.11 0.52 14.05
N VAL A 565 15.64 0.46 15.30
CA VAL A 565 15.36 1.52 16.28
C VAL A 565 16.51 1.79 17.23
N PHE A 566 16.72 3.06 17.65
CA PHE A 566 16.97 3.46 19.07
C PHE A 566 18.42 3.06 19.53
N ALA A 567 19.03 3.55 20.62
CA ALA A 567 18.98 4.83 21.32
C ALA A 567 19.87 4.79 22.61
N GLN A 568 20.29 5.98 23.10
CA GLN A 568 20.55 6.37 24.52
C GLN A 568 21.65 5.62 25.32
N CYS A 569 22.31 6.26 26.30
CA CYS A 569 21.69 6.54 27.61
C CYS A 569 22.16 7.84 28.29
N ILE A 570 21.22 8.60 28.86
CA ILE A 570 21.44 9.52 29.97
C ILE A 570 20.45 9.19 31.09
N ALA A 571 21.00 8.79 32.23
CA ALA A 571 20.53 8.96 33.60
C ALA A 571 21.77 8.68 34.48
N GLU A 572 22.00 9.27 35.66
CA GLU A 572 21.09 9.93 36.59
C GLU A 572 21.64 11.32 37.00
N GLY A 573 20.77 12.23 37.45
CA GLY A 573 21.10 13.65 37.61
C GLY A 573 21.38 14.09 39.04
N HIS A 574 22.01 15.27 39.19
CA HIS A 574 21.84 16.22 40.29
C HIS A 574 22.26 17.64 39.84
N GLU A 575 22.06 18.64 40.69
CA GLU A 575 21.81 20.04 40.32
C GLU A 575 23.02 20.87 39.81
N GLU A 576 22.66 21.91 39.05
CA GLU A 576 23.35 23.19 38.76
C GLU A 576 24.89 23.34 38.86
N ARG A 577 25.45 23.83 37.75
CA ARG A 577 26.52 24.87 37.70
C ARG A 577 27.85 24.61 38.43
N GLN A 578 28.60 23.55 38.09
CA GLN A 578 30.09 23.66 38.19
C GLN A 578 30.98 22.76 37.31
N ILE A 579 30.46 21.86 36.48
CA ILE A 579 31.27 20.91 35.70
C ILE A 579 31.34 21.28 34.20
N ALA A 580 31.64 22.57 33.93
CA ALA A 580 31.94 23.07 32.58
C ALA A 580 33.34 23.69 32.46
N SER A 581 34.17 23.66 33.52
CA SER A 581 35.47 24.35 33.57
C SER A 581 36.70 23.43 33.68
N THR A 582 36.52 22.12 33.82
CA THR A 582 37.63 21.17 34.06
C THR A 582 38.00 20.33 32.83
N VAL A 583 37.03 19.94 31.99
CA VAL A 583 37.32 19.23 30.72
C VAL A 583 37.99 20.15 29.68
N LEU A 584 37.76 21.46 29.76
CA LEU A 584 38.45 22.48 28.95
C LEU A 584 39.91 22.76 29.36
N LYS A 585 40.51 22.00 30.30
CA LYS A 585 41.84 22.35 30.86
C LYS A 585 42.99 21.39 30.58
N ASN A 586 42.79 20.14 30.17
CA ASN A 586 43.90 19.24 29.82
C ASN A 586 43.46 18.19 28.78
N GLY A 587 43.89 18.37 27.52
CA GLY A 587 43.64 17.41 26.43
C GLY A 587 43.20 18.09 25.14
N THR A 588 44.14 18.58 24.35
CA THR A 588 43.85 19.25 23.07
C THR A 588 43.41 18.27 21.99
N LEU A 589 42.08 18.09 21.86
CA LEU A 589 41.47 18.04 20.54
C LEU A 589 41.06 19.47 20.16
N PRO A 590 41.53 20.01 19.02
CA PRO A 590 41.11 21.33 18.58
C PRO A 590 39.66 21.25 18.11
N MET A 591 38.71 21.62 18.98
CA MET A 591 37.41 22.07 18.50
C MET A 591 37.67 23.29 17.61
N PRO A 592 37.35 23.25 16.31
CA PRO A 592 37.55 24.41 15.45
C PRO A 592 36.69 25.55 16.00
N SER A 593 37.25 26.76 16.06
CA SER A 593 36.57 27.95 16.59
C SER A 593 35.40 28.43 15.71
N VAL A 594 35.14 27.73 14.61
CA VAL A 594 34.02 27.87 13.68
C VAL A 594 33.63 26.46 13.24
N LEU A 595 32.38 26.04 13.46
CA LEU A 595 31.84 24.81 12.86
C LEU A 595 31.74 24.99 11.34
N THR A 596 32.13 23.98 10.57
CA THR A 596 31.96 24.03 9.11
C THR A 596 30.56 23.57 8.70
N ASP A 597 30.12 23.96 7.49
CA ASP A 597 28.87 23.44 6.91
C ASP A 597 28.86 21.90 6.82
N LYS A 598 30.05 21.28 6.67
CA LYS A 598 30.22 19.83 6.71
C LYS A 598 29.97 19.25 8.09
N ASP A 599 30.43 19.89 9.17
CA ASP A 599 30.17 19.44 10.54
C ASP A 599 28.68 19.52 10.88
N VAL A 600 28.02 20.60 10.47
CA VAL A 600 26.57 20.80 10.62
C VAL A 600 25.79 19.72 9.87
N LEU A 601 26.17 19.40 8.63
CA LEU A 601 25.53 18.34 7.85
C LEU A 601 25.73 16.95 8.47
N VAL A 602 26.92 16.62 8.96
CA VAL A 602 27.19 15.35 9.66
C VAL A 602 26.37 15.22 10.94
N PHE A 603 26.19 16.30 11.70
CA PHE A 603 25.31 16.31 12.86
C PHE A 603 23.85 16.04 12.48
N HIS A 604 23.31 16.76 11.50
CA HIS A 604 21.91 16.58 11.09
C HIS A 604 21.64 15.20 10.48
N ILE A 605 22.56 14.64 9.68
CA ILE A 605 22.44 13.27 9.17
C ILE A 605 22.54 12.24 10.31
N GLY A 606 23.38 12.47 11.33
CA GLY A 606 23.48 11.59 12.50
C GLY A 606 22.18 11.50 13.31
N GLU A 607 21.61 12.66 13.66
CA GLU A 607 20.32 12.72 14.36
C GLU A 607 19.16 12.19 13.50
N THR A 608 19.19 12.43 12.19
CA THR A 608 18.24 11.85 11.23
C THR A 608 18.34 10.34 11.16
N LEU A 609 19.57 9.81 11.04
CA LEU A 609 19.84 8.38 10.99
C LEU A 609 19.32 7.74 12.26
N LYS A 610 19.73 8.26 13.44
CA LYS A 610 19.26 7.85 14.77
C LYS A 610 17.73 7.90 14.87
N ALA A 611 17.06 8.96 14.42
CA ALA A 611 15.60 9.09 14.51
C ALA A 611 14.82 8.16 13.55
N SER A 612 15.33 7.99 12.32
CA SER A 612 14.78 7.08 11.32
C SER A 612 14.96 5.65 11.75
N ILE A 613 16.14 5.38 12.32
CA ILE A 613 16.44 4.18 13.10
C ILE A 613 15.27 4.06 14.08
N ILE A 614 15.07 5.02 15.00
CA ILE A 614 14.03 5.12 16.07
C ILE A 614 12.54 4.91 15.69
N ILE A 615 12.19 4.68 14.42
CA ILE A 615 10.86 4.21 14.03
C ILE A 615 10.70 2.69 13.77
N SER A 616 11.69 1.97 13.24
CA SER A 616 11.56 0.51 12.97
C SER A 616 11.30 -0.49 14.12
N TYR A 617 12.20 -0.83 15.08
CA TYR A 617 11.82 -1.70 16.22
C TYR A 617 10.57 -1.18 16.95
N ALA A 618 10.13 0.07 16.80
CA ALA A 618 8.83 0.51 17.28
C ALA A 618 7.72 -0.16 16.45
N GLN A 619 7.80 -0.07 15.13
CA GLN A 619 6.98 -0.89 14.20
C GLN A 619 7.17 -2.41 14.40
N ALA A 620 8.36 -2.90 14.74
CA ALA A 620 8.67 -4.33 14.94
C ALA A 620 8.13 -4.87 16.25
N ILE A 621 8.28 -4.10 17.33
CA ILE A 621 7.65 -4.36 18.62
C ILE A 621 6.14 -4.30 18.46
N MET A 622 5.59 -3.30 17.76
CA MET A 622 4.15 -3.24 17.46
C MET A 622 3.68 -4.50 16.71
N LEU A 623 4.38 -4.91 15.65
CA LEU A 623 3.99 -6.10 14.90
C LEU A 623 4.17 -7.39 15.71
N LEU A 624 5.22 -7.50 16.52
CA LEU A 624 5.46 -8.63 17.41
C LEU A 624 4.39 -8.73 18.51
N MET A 625 4.01 -7.59 19.10
CA MET A 625 2.96 -7.50 20.12
C MET A 625 1.60 -7.86 19.54
N GLU A 626 1.23 -7.33 18.37
CA GLU A 626 -0.05 -7.67 17.75
C GLU A 626 -0.04 -9.12 17.26
N ALA A 627 1.03 -9.62 16.65
CA ALA A 627 1.13 -11.02 16.25
C ALA A 627 1.05 -11.97 17.46
N ASN A 628 1.73 -11.66 18.57
CA ASN A 628 1.64 -12.41 19.83
C ASN A 628 0.20 -12.49 20.36
N LYS A 629 -0.53 -11.36 20.31
CA LYS A 629 -1.95 -11.24 20.68
C LYS A 629 -2.86 -12.01 19.71
N THR A 630 -2.79 -11.77 18.41
CA THR A 630 -3.66 -12.41 17.41
C THR A 630 -3.44 -13.93 17.33
N ARG A 631 -2.22 -14.41 17.60
CA ARG A 631 -1.85 -15.83 17.51
C ARG A 631 -1.78 -16.57 18.84
N ASN A 632 -2.01 -15.88 19.97
CA ASN A 632 -1.89 -16.42 21.34
C ASN A 632 -0.55 -17.14 21.59
N TRP A 633 0.57 -16.58 21.12
CA TRP A 633 1.88 -17.22 21.20
C TRP A 633 2.54 -17.16 22.59
N ASN A 634 2.02 -16.33 23.51
CA ASN A 634 2.55 -16.13 24.87
C ASN A 634 4.04 -15.77 24.91
N LEU A 635 4.50 -14.97 23.94
CA LEU A 635 5.89 -14.51 23.83
C LEU A 635 6.26 -13.54 24.96
N ASN A 636 7.45 -13.73 25.55
CA ASN A 636 8.08 -12.73 26.42
C ASN A 636 8.77 -11.67 25.55
N ILE A 637 8.04 -10.59 25.26
CA ILE A 637 8.49 -9.51 24.36
C ILE A 637 9.81 -8.87 24.85
N PRO A 638 9.96 -8.43 26.13
CA PRO A 638 11.21 -7.84 26.59
C PRO A 638 12.42 -8.77 26.39
N THR A 639 12.33 -10.05 26.74
CA THR A 639 13.43 -11.02 26.55
C THR A 639 13.80 -11.21 25.08
N ILE A 640 12.81 -11.22 24.16
CA ILE A 640 13.07 -11.34 22.72
C ILE A 640 13.79 -10.09 22.19
N ILE A 641 13.32 -8.89 22.54
CA ILE A 641 13.97 -7.67 22.06
C ILE A 641 15.36 -7.49 22.69
N GLY A 642 15.52 -7.91 23.94
CA GLY A 642 16.82 -7.99 24.60
C GLY A 642 17.83 -8.87 23.86
N SER A 643 17.41 -9.97 23.21
CA SER A 643 18.33 -10.83 22.44
C SER A 643 18.65 -10.29 21.04
N TRP A 644 17.77 -9.49 20.44
CA TRP A 644 18.03 -8.86 19.13
C TRP A 644 19.14 -7.82 19.16
N LEU A 645 19.43 -7.30 20.35
CA LEU A 645 20.21 -6.09 20.58
C LEU A 645 21.41 -6.30 21.48
N GLU A 646 21.79 -7.55 21.71
CA GLU A 646 22.88 -7.93 22.62
C GLU A 646 24.15 -7.11 22.37
N GLY A 647 24.52 -6.28 23.35
CA GLY A 647 25.70 -5.42 23.31
C GLY A 647 25.49 -4.00 22.78
N SER A 648 24.27 -3.61 22.37
CA SER A 648 23.95 -2.23 21.99
C SER A 648 23.47 -1.40 23.18
N SER A 649 23.79 -0.10 23.20
CA SER A 649 23.32 0.86 24.21
C SER A 649 21.79 0.85 24.30
N LEU A 650 21.13 0.63 23.18
CA LEU A 650 19.70 0.45 23.07
C LEU A 650 19.13 -0.69 23.92
N GLN A 651 19.82 -1.83 23.97
CA GLN A 651 19.31 -3.02 24.62
C GLN A 651 18.88 -2.69 26.05
N SER A 652 19.74 -1.96 26.76
CA SER A 652 19.53 -1.48 28.13
C SER A 652 18.26 -0.65 28.28
N LEU A 653 17.90 0.06 27.22
CA LEU A 653 16.97 1.15 27.22
C LEU A 653 15.55 0.73 26.78
N ILE A 654 15.41 -0.13 25.75
CA ILE A 654 14.12 -0.80 25.51
C ILE A 654 13.75 -1.63 26.73
N GLN A 655 14.71 -2.35 27.31
CA GLN A 655 14.50 -3.09 28.54
C GLN A 655 13.99 -2.15 29.65
N SER A 656 14.69 -1.03 29.89
CA SER A 656 14.28 -0.04 30.88
C SER A 656 12.93 0.64 30.58
N ALA A 657 12.45 0.64 29.33
CA ALA A 657 11.12 1.13 28.95
C ALA A 657 10.02 0.14 29.32
N PHE A 658 10.22 -1.14 29.06
CA PHE A 658 9.29 -2.19 29.50
C PHE A 658 9.36 -2.44 31.02
N ASP A 659 10.49 -2.22 31.66
CA ASP A 659 10.62 -2.30 33.13
C ASP A 659 9.87 -1.14 33.80
N ALA A 660 9.90 0.07 33.22
CA ALA A 660 9.14 1.22 33.71
C ALA A 660 7.63 1.08 33.43
N ASN A 661 7.24 0.44 32.33
CA ASN A 661 5.85 0.17 31.98
C ASN A 661 5.69 -1.14 31.21
N SER A 662 5.35 -2.23 31.92
CA SER A 662 5.14 -3.55 31.31
C SER A 662 3.95 -3.62 30.35
N ASN A 663 3.07 -2.61 30.34
CA ASN A 663 1.90 -2.49 29.47
C ASN A 663 2.11 -1.50 28.30
N LEU A 664 3.34 -1.01 28.11
CA LEU A 664 3.71 -0.04 27.07
C LEU A 664 3.32 -0.52 25.67
N LYS A 665 2.31 0.11 25.06
CA LYS A 665 1.74 -0.29 23.75
C LYS A 665 2.68 -0.01 22.57
N ASN A 666 3.49 1.03 22.71
CA ASN A 666 4.53 1.41 21.79
C ASN A 666 5.60 2.15 22.59
N ILE A 667 6.85 1.77 22.37
CA ILE A 667 8.03 2.35 22.97
C ILE A 667 8.19 3.87 22.72
N LEU A 668 7.62 4.42 21.64
CA LEU A 668 7.58 5.87 21.39
C LEU A 668 6.79 6.65 22.45
N LEU A 669 5.96 6.00 23.27
CA LEU A 669 5.21 6.65 24.36
C LEU A 669 6.04 6.85 25.63
N ASP A 670 7.22 6.20 25.75
CA ASP A 670 8.14 6.40 26.85
C ASP A 670 8.89 7.75 26.73
N ASP A 671 9.08 8.45 27.86
CA ASP A 671 9.64 9.81 27.88
C ASP A 671 11.11 9.88 27.41
N ARG A 672 11.86 8.79 27.57
CA ARG A 672 13.22 8.67 27.00
C ARG A 672 13.17 8.69 25.48
N PHE A 673 12.17 7.99 24.94
CA PHE A 673 11.87 7.86 23.52
C PHE A 673 11.61 9.19 22.84
N ARG A 674 10.57 9.80 23.40
CA ARG A 674 10.12 11.16 23.14
C ARG A 674 11.28 12.14 23.16
N TYR A 675 12.12 12.13 24.20
CA TYR A 675 13.24 13.08 24.32
C TYR A 675 14.20 13.00 23.12
N ILE A 676 14.63 11.81 22.71
CA ILE A 676 15.52 11.68 21.55
C ILE A 676 14.82 12.15 20.27
N ILE A 677 13.60 11.67 20.01
CA ILE A 677 12.89 12.05 18.80
C ILE A 677 12.65 13.55 18.72
N THR A 678 12.13 14.17 19.78
CA THR A 678 11.88 15.62 19.84
C THR A 678 13.12 16.45 19.52
N ASN A 679 14.31 16.03 19.96
CA ASN A 679 15.57 16.71 19.62
C ASN A 679 15.98 16.49 18.15
N ALA A 680 15.75 15.30 17.62
CA ALA A 680 16.14 14.95 16.26
C ALA A 680 15.18 15.45 15.15
N GLN A 681 13.92 15.76 15.47
CA GLN A 681 12.90 16.12 14.46
C GLN A 681 13.33 17.25 13.51
N SER A 682 13.94 18.30 14.02
CA SER A 682 14.38 19.44 13.19
C SER A 682 15.41 18.99 12.15
N SER A 683 16.45 18.28 12.61
CA SER A 683 17.45 17.64 11.74
C SER A 683 16.81 16.75 10.69
N TRP A 684 15.86 15.89 11.12
CA TRP A 684 15.19 14.93 10.26
C TRP A 684 14.43 15.60 9.12
N ARG A 685 13.59 16.60 9.44
CA ARG A 685 12.83 17.38 8.46
C ARG A 685 13.75 18.14 7.51
N THR A 686 14.82 18.75 8.02
CA THR A 686 15.84 19.43 7.19
C THR A 686 16.52 18.46 6.22
N ILE A 687 16.93 17.26 6.66
CA ILE A 687 17.57 16.28 5.78
C ILE A 687 16.60 15.73 4.72
N VAL A 688 15.35 15.44 5.09
CA VAL A 688 14.35 14.95 4.13
C VAL A 688 14.02 16.03 3.10
N SER A 689 13.74 17.27 3.53
CA SER A 689 13.50 18.42 2.64
C SER A 689 14.68 18.67 1.70
N ALA A 690 15.92 18.65 2.21
CA ALA A 690 17.12 18.84 1.41
C ALA A 690 17.34 17.71 0.39
N ALA A 691 17.13 16.45 0.76
CA ALA A 691 17.24 15.31 -0.14
C ALA A 691 16.17 15.34 -1.26
N VAL A 692 14.93 15.68 -0.88
CA VAL A 692 13.80 15.90 -1.81
C VAL A 692 14.11 17.00 -2.81
N HIS A 693 14.66 18.14 -2.38
CA HIS A 693 15.06 19.22 -3.27
C HIS A 693 16.27 18.87 -4.17
N ALA A 694 17.25 18.11 -3.65
CA ALA A 694 18.39 17.63 -4.44
C ALA A 694 18.02 16.50 -5.43
N GLY A 695 16.88 15.84 -5.22
CA GLY A 695 16.46 14.65 -5.94
C GLY A 695 17.34 13.45 -5.65
N ILE A 696 17.64 13.24 -4.36
CA ILE A 696 18.33 12.08 -3.81
C ILE A 696 17.28 11.15 -3.21
N SER A 697 17.21 9.92 -3.70
CA SER A 697 16.28 8.90 -3.17
C SER A 697 16.71 8.47 -1.76
N ILE A 698 15.81 8.65 -0.80
CA ILE A 698 15.94 8.26 0.62
C ILE A 698 14.62 7.59 1.10
N PRO A 699 14.17 6.51 0.44
CA PRO A 699 12.84 5.96 0.64
C PRO A 699 12.57 5.60 2.10
N VAL A 700 13.54 5.05 2.84
CA VAL A 700 13.22 4.57 4.20
C VAL A 700 13.38 5.65 5.27
N ILE A 701 14.34 6.58 5.13
CA ILE A 701 14.36 7.80 5.98
C ILE A 701 13.02 8.56 5.86
N SER A 702 12.47 8.67 4.64
CA SER A 702 11.20 9.36 4.38
C SER A 702 9.97 8.58 4.90
N SER A 703 9.90 7.26 4.70
CA SER A 703 8.81 6.41 5.22
C SER A 703 8.77 6.42 6.75
N ALA A 704 9.92 6.36 7.42
CA ALA A 704 10.02 6.48 8.86
C ALA A 704 9.51 7.83 9.39
N LEU A 705 9.80 8.95 8.71
CA LEU A 705 9.27 10.28 9.08
C LEU A 705 7.75 10.37 8.85
N ALA A 706 7.27 9.87 7.70
CA ALA A 706 5.84 9.86 7.38
C ALA A 706 5.03 9.02 8.38
N PHE A 707 5.55 7.85 8.79
CA PHE A 707 4.98 7.07 9.89
C PHE A 707 4.98 7.86 11.20
N TYR A 708 6.08 8.52 11.57
CA TYR A 708 6.16 9.29 12.81
C TYR A 708 5.12 10.42 12.83
N ASN A 709 5.04 11.22 11.76
CA ASN A 709 4.05 12.27 11.57
C ASN A 709 2.63 11.70 11.73
N GLY A 710 2.31 10.59 11.05
CA GLY A 710 0.98 9.97 11.13
C GLY A 710 0.65 9.33 12.48
N TYR A 711 1.65 8.78 13.18
CA TYR A 711 1.48 8.20 14.51
C TYR A 711 1.18 9.26 15.57
N ARG A 712 1.80 10.44 15.48
CA ARG A 712 1.52 11.57 16.38
C ARG A 712 0.30 12.42 15.98
N SER A 713 -0.37 12.11 14.87
CA SER A 713 -1.55 12.84 14.39
C SER A 713 -2.85 12.36 15.04
N LYS A 714 -3.49 13.27 15.78
CA LYS A 714 -4.80 13.04 16.43
C LYS A 714 -5.88 12.66 15.42
N VAL A 715 -5.88 13.31 14.26
CA VAL A 715 -6.79 13.06 13.13
C VAL A 715 -5.94 12.76 11.91
N LEU A 716 -6.35 11.77 11.11
CA LEU A 716 -5.79 11.47 9.80
C LEU A 716 -6.89 11.63 8.74
N PRO A 717 -6.55 11.84 7.45
CA PRO A 717 -7.52 11.98 6.37
C PRO A 717 -8.24 10.67 6.00
N ALA A 718 -8.19 9.67 6.89
CA ALA A 718 -8.85 8.38 6.77
C ALA A 718 -10.39 8.47 6.88
N ASN A 719 -10.91 9.56 7.45
CA ASN A 719 -12.33 9.91 7.41
C ASN A 719 -12.83 10.09 5.96
N LEU A 720 -12.04 10.72 5.08
CA LEU A 720 -12.36 10.83 3.65
C LEU A 720 -12.31 9.46 2.95
N LEU A 721 -11.36 8.59 3.32
CA LEU A 721 -11.28 7.21 2.82
C LEU A 721 -12.52 6.39 3.21
N GLN A 722 -13.05 6.58 4.43
CA GLN A 722 -14.29 5.96 4.89
C GLN A 722 -15.49 6.44 4.04
N ALA A 723 -15.65 7.75 3.88
CA ALA A 723 -16.72 8.36 3.09
C ALA A 723 -16.70 7.91 1.61
N GLN A 724 -15.53 7.90 0.96
CA GLN A 724 -15.38 7.41 -0.40
C GLN A 724 -15.83 5.95 -0.55
N ARG A 725 -15.51 5.09 0.42
CA ARG A 725 -15.89 3.66 0.37
C ARG A 725 -17.37 3.45 0.53
N ASP A 726 -17.99 4.18 1.45
CA ASP A 726 -19.43 4.18 1.66
C ASP A 726 -20.19 4.66 0.42
N TYR A 727 -19.65 5.68 -0.28
CA TYR A 727 -20.15 6.12 -1.59
C TYR A 727 -20.19 4.98 -2.63
N PHE A 728 -19.31 3.97 -2.55
CA PHE A 728 -19.34 2.81 -3.45
C PHE A 728 -20.54 1.85 -3.18
N GLY A 729 -21.35 2.10 -2.14
CA GLY A 729 -22.52 1.33 -1.74
C GLY A 729 -22.22 0.03 -0.96
N ALA A 730 -21.06 -0.59 -1.19
CA ALA A 730 -20.70 -1.88 -0.61
C ALA A 730 -20.01 -1.81 0.77
N HIS A 731 -20.03 -0.65 1.44
CA HIS A 731 -19.34 -0.39 2.71
C HIS A 731 -20.21 0.48 3.63
N THR A 732 -19.76 0.59 4.88
CA THR A 732 -20.29 1.45 5.94
C THR A 732 -19.11 2.11 6.66
N TYR A 733 -19.39 3.11 7.50
CA TYR A 733 -18.39 3.75 8.38
C TYR A 733 -18.96 3.98 9.79
N GLN A 734 -18.14 4.46 10.72
CA GLN A 734 -18.52 4.82 12.09
C GLN A 734 -18.42 6.33 12.31
N LEU A 735 -19.28 6.90 13.16
CA LEU A 735 -19.22 8.31 13.54
C LEU A 735 -18.39 8.50 14.81
N LEU A 736 -17.80 9.69 15.00
CA LEU A 736 -17.08 10.04 16.23
C LEU A 736 -18.01 10.10 17.46
N SER A 737 -19.30 10.38 17.25
CA SER A 737 -20.33 10.44 18.29
C SER A 737 -20.86 9.06 18.73
N ASP A 738 -20.81 8.07 17.84
CA ASP A 738 -21.13 6.67 18.12
C ASP A 738 -20.18 5.74 17.33
N PRO A 739 -19.00 5.43 17.90
CA PRO A 739 -18.04 4.54 17.27
C PRO A 739 -18.48 3.08 17.20
N GLU A 740 -19.51 2.65 17.94
CA GLU A 740 -19.94 1.25 17.96
C GLU A 740 -20.91 0.94 16.81
N THR A 741 -21.65 1.93 16.32
CA THR A 741 -22.63 1.77 15.24
C THR A 741 -22.02 2.02 13.85
N SER A 742 -22.22 1.07 12.93
CA SER A 742 -21.95 1.25 11.50
C SER A 742 -23.13 1.91 10.79
N VAL A 743 -22.85 2.95 10.01
CA VAL A 743 -23.81 3.76 9.24
C VAL A 743 -23.51 3.66 7.75
N HIS A 744 -24.56 3.71 6.92
CA HIS A 744 -24.48 3.93 5.47
C HIS A 744 -25.16 5.25 5.12
N THR A 745 -24.55 6.07 4.26
CA THR A 745 -25.12 7.36 3.82
C THR A 745 -25.46 7.34 2.34
N ASN A 746 -26.67 7.83 2.01
CA ASN A 746 -27.03 8.11 0.63
C ASN A 746 -26.50 9.49 0.22
N TRP A 747 -25.25 9.50 -0.24
CA TRP A 747 -24.53 10.70 -0.71
C TRP A 747 -25.19 11.43 -1.91
N GLN A 748 -26.20 10.84 -2.55
CA GLN A 748 -26.94 11.47 -3.65
C GLN A 748 -28.11 12.36 -3.15
N ILE A 749 -28.57 12.19 -1.90
CA ILE A 749 -29.72 12.92 -1.31
C ILE A 749 -29.23 13.94 -0.26
N GLY A 750 -28.12 14.61 -0.54
CA GLY A 750 -27.63 15.73 0.27
C GLY A 750 -28.46 17.00 0.04
N ARG A 751 -28.66 17.81 1.09
CA ARG A 751 -29.12 19.19 0.92
C ARG A 751 -27.92 20.06 0.50
N VAL A 752 -28.09 20.78 -0.61
CA VAL A 752 -27.15 21.79 -1.11
C VAL A 752 -27.37 23.10 -0.35
#